data_AF-A0A927X1D1-F1
#
_entry.id   AF-A0A927X1D1-F1
#
_cell.length_a   1.000
_cell.length_b   1.000
_cell.length_c   1.000
_cell.angle_alpha   90.00
_cell.angle_beta   90.00
_cell.angle_gamma   90.00
#
_symmetry.space_group_name_H-M   'P 1'
#
loop_
_entity.id
_entity.type
_entity.pdbx_description
1 polymer ?
#
loop_
_entity_poly.entity_id
_entity_poly.type
_entity_poly.pdbx_seq_one_letter_code
_entity_poly.pdbx_strand_id
1 'polypeptide(L)'
;MKKIVKRLLGFSVTLMLLLSFCLLVNAWTPPKLKNPYVEPEVQFRSVWVCTVANMDIKKQGGTDEASINAWKEQYLAILERSIESGMNAIIFQVSPCNDAFYPSKYRPWSEYLAGFGVDAGWDPVEWMIEVTHAAGLEYHAWFNPYRTSTSALTYSITQLDSATNGHFVYDYDKDTIYNYKQSYFGELKSICEKNGTLVDNPIFKTGAELDHSVVYGTEGKFVLNPAADATIENVENTIREFITNYDADGIHFDDYFYPDDKAYKGSNTEYKKYSFSCEPDIDLNDYQSYLSKGGELSIYDWRRENVNTLISNLGGIVREINETDTYKCAFGISPAARWAPSLEACQSTPQRGVEGGMNDNCNNYYSYSDLYADTYKWAKEGWIDYILPQVYMYLGDTPIGVPDGDYPEVTKWWSDALEGYPCKLYIGTALYQLDEWSSQGNATSDEFFYQQMYNQDKEFRVDGYVMFRYASLNTSLGSKAVDKMVAKVWKIAALTPIYPAYTYDSVDSAATINQLKLNSDGTYTVSFNKVDDAKAYGLLADGECVARVLSGNSSLVFTKEEGKTYELVTYGYDNVMHTDKDVINFDEVAVNEKPVVSFKTKFEKEYLISSKIEVVISIEDKENDPMIYTLAYQYDDRNRILVDNQKVTENEFTYTFSSYAREYENCYFILTVDDGYGPIEVISESFKMVKELTPPHEHVFVDGVCECGEVDPNYVPPHVHEFIEGKCECGEVDPNYVPPHVHEFIEGKCECGEVDPNYVPPHVHEFIEGKCECGKVDPNYVPPHVHEFIEGKCECGEIDPNYVAPGDSEPEPAKKKCGKKSAEIVVACLTFATLISVVLRKKD
;
A
#
# COMPACT_ATOMS: atom_id res chain seq x y z
N MET A 1 23.47 32.65 49.67
CA MET A 1 23.10 33.26 48.36
C MET A 1 23.61 32.47 47.14
N LYS A 2 24.92 32.27 46.93
CA LYS A 2 25.45 31.58 45.72
C LYS A 2 24.89 30.16 45.46
N LYS A 3 24.60 29.37 46.50
CA LYS A 3 23.98 28.03 46.36
C LYS A 3 22.50 28.06 45.95
N ILE A 4 21.76 29.11 46.34
CA ILE A 4 20.34 29.28 46.00
C ILE A 4 20.21 29.76 44.55
N VAL A 5 21.09 30.68 44.12
CA VAL A 5 21.14 31.15 42.72
C VAL A 5 21.50 30.02 41.75
N LYS A 6 22.46 29.13 42.10
CA LYS A 6 22.78 27.95 41.27
C LYS A 6 21.62 26.95 41.15
N ARG A 7 20.83 26.75 42.22
CA ARG A 7 19.66 25.86 42.19
C ARG A 7 18.50 26.46 41.40
N LEU A 8 18.26 27.77 41.50
CA LEU A 8 17.25 28.47 40.70
C LEU A 8 17.64 28.55 39.21
N LEU A 9 18.93 28.74 38.88
CA LEU A 9 19.41 28.67 37.50
C LEU A 9 19.26 27.25 36.92
N GLY A 10 19.61 26.22 37.70
CA GLY A 10 19.43 24.83 37.28
C GLY A 10 17.96 24.48 37.02
N PHE A 11 17.06 24.90 37.92
CA PHE A 11 15.62 24.69 37.74
C PHE A 11 15.06 25.46 36.53
N SER A 12 15.55 26.67 36.27
CA SER A 12 15.15 27.47 35.10
C SER A 12 15.65 26.85 33.78
N VAL A 13 16.85 26.27 33.77
CA VAL A 13 17.41 25.61 32.58
C VAL A 13 16.70 24.28 32.31
N THR A 14 16.39 23.50 33.34
CA THR A 14 15.61 22.26 33.20
C THR A 14 14.17 22.53 32.76
N LEU A 15 13.53 23.58 33.28
CA LEU A 15 12.19 24.00 32.86
C LEU A 15 12.19 24.54 31.43
N MET A 16 13.21 25.31 31.03
CA MET A 16 13.38 25.76 29.64
C MET A 16 13.65 24.57 28.71
N LEU A 17 14.43 23.58 29.10
CA LEU A 17 14.68 22.37 28.31
C LEU A 17 13.41 21.51 28.19
N LEU A 18 12.60 21.37 29.25
CA LEU A 18 11.30 20.69 29.21
C LEU A 18 10.27 21.44 28.36
N LEU A 19 10.20 22.77 28.46
CA LEU A 19 9.37 23.60 27.59
C LEU A 19 9.84 23.55 26.14
N SER A 20 11.16 23.51 25.90
CA SER A 20 11.73 23.35 24.55
C SER A 20 11.47 21.95 23.99
N PHE A 21 11.49 20.91 24.84
CA PHE A 21 11.15 19.55 24.44
C PHE A 21 9.66 19.40 24.14
N CYS A 22 8.77 20.02 24.94
CA CYS A 22 7.34 20.11 24.64
C CYS A 22 7.01 20.98 23.42
N LEU A 23 7.86 21.94 23.06
CA LEU A 23 7.74 22.75 21.83
C LEU A 23 8.38 22.05 20.60
N LEU A 24 9.13 20.97 20.79
CA LEU A 24 9.75 20.16 19.73
C LEU A 24 8.98 18.87 19.43
N VAL A 25 8.01 18.50 20.26
CA VAL A 25 6.95 17.58 19.87
C VAL A 25 5.81 18.44 19.32
N ASN A 26 5.81 18.69 18.01
CA ASN A 26 4.58 19.05 17.32
C ASN A 26 3.66 17.85 17.47
N ALA A 27 2.90 17.80 18.56
CA ALA A 27 1.85 16.83 18.72
C ALA A 27 0.79 17.20 17.67
N TRP A 28 0.67 16.39 16.63
CA TRP A 28 -0.44 16.46 15.69
C TRP A 28 -1.74 16.59 16.49
N THR A 29 -2.47 17.68 16.26
CA THR A 29 -3.74 17.92 16.92
C THR A 29 -4.86 17.54 15.98
N PRO A 30 -5.78 16.64 16.38
CA PRO A 30 -6.89 16.28 15.52
C PRO A 30 -7.72 17.52 15.16
N PRO A 31 -8.10 17.68 13.90
CA PRO A 31 -8.89 18.82 13.49
C PRO A 31 -10.29 18.75 14.13
N LYS A 32 -10.81 19.90 14.56
CA LYS A 32 -12.13 19.96 15.19
C LYS A 32 -13.22 19.80 14.14
N LEU A 33 -14.01 18.73 14.24
CA LEU A 33 -15.19 18.49 13.41
C LEU A 33 -16.20 19.64 13.56
N LYS A 34 -16.61 20.28 12.46
CA LYS A 34 -17.69 21.30 12.46
C LYS A 34 -19.08 20.69 12.61
N ASN A 35 -19.29 19.56 11.94
CA ASN A 35 -20.58 18.88 11.83
C ASN A 35 -20.43 17.40 12.21
N PRO A 36 -21.48 16.76 12.78
CA PRO A 36 -21.50 15.31 12.94
C PRO A 36 -21.52 14.64 11.57
N TYR A 37 -20.85 13.50 11.47
CA TYR A 37 -20.90 12.66 10.27
C TYR A 37 -22.33 12.23 9.98
N VAL A 38 -22.73 12.30 8.71
CA VAL A 38 -23.96 11.69 8.21
C VAL A 38 -23.53 10.69 7.15
N GLU A 39 -23.92 9.42 7.35
CA GLU A 39 -23.61 8.36 6.41
C GLU A 39 -24.35 8.63 5.08
N PRO A 40 -23.63 8.76 3.96
CA PRO A 40 -24.25 9.00 2.67
C PRO A 40 -24.91 7.71 2.16
N GLU A 41 -26.15 7.82 1.72
CA GLU A 41 -26.84 6.70 1.07
C GLU A 41 -26.19 6.34 -0.27
N VAL A 42 -25.71 7.35 -1.00
CA VAL A 42 -25.04 7.23 -2.30
C VAL A 42 -23.63 7.81 -2.19
N GLN A 43 -22.62 7.00 -2.48
CA GLN A 43 -21.22 7.41 -2.52
C GLN A 43 -20.42 6.37 -3.29
N PHE A 44 -19.63 6.81 -4.28
CA PHE A 44 -18.67 5.93 -4.92
C PHE A 44 -17.50 5.63 -3.97
N ARG A 45 -17.21 4.37 -3.68
CA ARG A 45 -16.14 3.93 -2.79
C ARG A 45 -15.30 2.90 -3.51
N SER A 46 -14.06 3.26 -3.82
CA SER A 46 -13.21 2.38 -4.63
C SER A 46 -11.73 2.47 -4.28
N VAL A 47 -10.98 1.57 -4.91
CA VAL A 47 -9.54 1.48 -4.84
C VAL A 47 -8.98 1.20 -6.23
N TRP A 48 -7.85 1.82 -6.57
CA TRP A 48 -7.12 1.45 -7.79
C TRP A 48 -6.32 0.18 -7.60
N VAL A 49 -6.43 -0.72 -8.57
CA VAL A 49 -5.63 -1.93 -8.71
C VAL A 49 -4.72 -1.75 -9.94
N CYS A 50 -3.44 -1.51 -9.66
CA CYS A 50 -2.45 -1.15 -10.66
C CYS A 50 -1.67 -2.37 -11.16
N THR A 51 -1.67 -2.56 -12.48
CA THR A 51 -1.00 -3.68 -13.15
C THR A 51 0.36 -3.30 -13.71
N VAL A 52 0.61 -2.03 -14.03
CA VAL A 52 1.94 -1.57 -14.47
C VAL A 52 2.99 -1.90 -13.42
N ALA A 53 4.12 -2.45 -13.86
CA ALA A 53 5.18 -2.98 -13.01
C ALA A 53 4.71 -4.03 -11.98
N ASN A 54 3.54 -4.64 -12.18
CA ASN A 54 2.92 -5.60 -11.27
C ASN A 54 2.80 -5.08 -9.84
N MET A 55 2.44 -3.81 -9.68
CA MET A 55 2.42 -3.13 -8.38
C MET A 55 1.40 -3.74 -7.40
N ASP A 56 0.20 -4.09 -7.87
CA ASP A 56 -0.87 -4.64 -7.02
C ASP A 56 -1.17 -6.12 -7.29
N ILE A 57 -0.86 -6.64 -8.48
CA ILE A 57 -1.08 -8.04 -8.86
C ILE A 57 0.11 -8.60 -9.64
N LYS A 58 0.53 -9.82 -9.31
CA LYS A 58 1.70 -10.46 -9.96
C LYS A 58 1.34 -10.98 -11.35
N LYS A 59 2.36 -11.22 -12.17
CA LYS A 59 2.21 -11.89 -13.46
C LYS A 59 1.69 -13.32 -13.27
N GLN A 60 0.95 -13.79 -14.26
CA GLN A 60 0.60 -15.20 -14.42
C GLN A 60 1.90 -16.01 -14.62
N GLY A 61 2.03 -17.14 -13.92
CA GLY A 61 3.26 -17.95 -13.94
C GLY A 61 3.54 -18.69 -15.26
N GLY A 62 2.54 -18.80 -16.11
CA GLY A 62 2.51 -19.58 -17.35
C GLY A 62 1.08 -19.65 -17.87
N THR A 63 0.82 -20.24 -19.05
CA THR A 63 -0.52 -20.31 -19.66
C THR A 63 -1.28 -21.60 -19.34
N ASP A 64 -0.76 -22.40 -18.41
CA ASP A 64 -1.41 -23.61 -17.92
C ASP A 64 -2.46 -23.32 -16.85
N GLU A 65 -3.38 -24.26 -16.65
CA GLU A 65 -4.52 -24.11 -15.73
C GLU A 65 -4.09 -23.79 -14.29
N ALA A 66 -2.97 -24.34 -13.79
CA ALA A 66 -2.52 -24.08 -12.43
C ALA A 66 -2.02 -22.63 -12.27
N SER A 67 -1.29 -22.13 -13.28
CA SER A 67 -0.85 -20.73 -13.33
C SER A 67 -2.02 -19.76 -13.45
N ILE A 68 -3.05 -20.11 -14.24
CA ILE A 68 -4.28 -19.32 -14.38
C ILE A 68 -5.04 -19.26 -13.05
N ASN A 69 -5.26 -20.41 -12.42
CA ASN A 69 -5.97 -20.48 -11.15
C ASN A 69 -5.21 -19.70 -10.06
N ALA A 70 -3.88 -19.85 -9.95
CA ALA A 70 -3.08 -19.06 -9.01
C ALA A 70 -3.14 -17.54 -9.24
N TRP A 71 -3.40 -17.10 -10.47
CA TRP A 71 -3.63 -15.68 -10.77
C TRP A 71 -5.05 -15.25 -10.38
N LYS A 72 -6.07 -16.06 -10.67
CA LYS A 72 -7.46 -15.84 -10.24
C LYS A 72 -7.55 -15.66 -8.72
N GLU A 73 -6.83 -16.47 -7.95
CA GLU A 73 -6.79 -16.36 -6.50
C GLU A 73 -6.24 -15.01 -5.99
N GLN A 74 -5.29 -14.42 -6.71
CA GLN A 74 -4.79 -13.08 -6.35
C GLN A 74 -5.87 -12.02 -6.57
N TYR A 75 -6.67 -12.15 -7.63
CA TYR A 75 -7.77 -11.25 -7.91
C TYR A 75 -8.92 -11.40 -6.91
N LEU A 76 -9.26 -12.64 -6.53
CA LEU A 76 -10.27 -12.89 -5.49
C LEU A 76 -9.85 -12.28 -4.14
N ALA A 77 -8.57 -12.38 -3.77
CA ALA A 77 -8.05 -11.72 -2.57
C ALA A 77 -8.14 -10.19 -2.65
N ILE A 78 -7.99 -9.60 -3.85
CA ILE A 78 -8.21 -8.17 -4.08
C ILE A 78 -9.67 -7.80 -3.82
N LEU A 79 -10.61 -8.59 -4.33
CA LEU A 79 -12.05 -8.37 -4.10
C LEU A 79 -12.42 -8.50 -2.63
N GLU A 80 -11.99 -9.57 -1.97
CA GLU A 80 -12.23 -9.82 -0.53
C GLU A 80 -11.78 -8.61 0.31
N ARG A 81 -10.52 -8.18 0.14
CA ARG A 81 -9.99 -7.04 0.89
C ARG A 81 -10.69 -5.73 0.53
N SER A 82 -11.15 -5.56 -0.70
CA SER A 82 -11.91 -4.37 -1.10
C SER A 82 -13.29 -4.32 -0.42
N ILE A 83 -13.98 -5.46 -0.32
CA ILE A 83 -15.26 -5.59 0.39
C ILE A 83 -15.09 -5.28 1.87
N GLU A 84 -14.08 -5.88 2.54
CA GLU A 84 -13.75 -5.60 3.93
C GLU A 84 -13.44 -4.11 4.18
N SER A 85 -12.86 -3.45 3.18
CA SER A 85 -12.52 -2.03 3.22
C SER A 85 -13.72 -1.10 2.96
N GLY A 86 -14.92 -1.65 2.77
CA GLY A 86 -16.16 -0.89 2.56
C GLY A 86 -16.34 -0.35 1.14
N MET A 87 -15.62 -0.90 0.16
CA MET A 87 -15.70 -0.50 -1.25
C MET A 87 -16.97 -1.08 -1.91
N ASN A 88 -17.52 -0.33 -2.86
CA ASN A 88 -18.65 -0.76 -3.71
C ASN A 88 -18.30 -0.81 -5.19
N ALA A 89 -17.05 -0.50 -5.54
CA ALA A 89 -16.51 -0.60 -6.88
C ALA A 89 -15.01 -0.88 -6.83
N ILE A 90 -14.45 -1.41 -7.92
CA ILE A 90 -13.01 -1.48 -8.14
C ILE A 90 -12.62 -0.72 -9.41
N ILE A 91 -11.41 -0.16 -9.43
CA ILE A 91 -10.83 0.40 -10.65
C ILE A 91 -9.60 -0.45 -11.01
N PHE A 92 -9.72 -1.31 -12.01
CA PHE A 92 -8.67 -2.27 -12.39
C PHE A 92 -7.96 -1.87 -13.68
N GLN A 93 -6.63 -1.80 -13.66
CA GLN A 93 -5.83 -1.41 -14.83
C GLN A 93 -5.76 -2.50 -15.90
N VAL A 94 -6.65 -2.45 -16.89
CA VAL A 94 -6.68 -3.41 -18.01
C VAL A 94 -5.72 -3.07 -19.15
N SER A 95 -5.30 -1.80 -19.27
CA SER A 95 -4.35 -1.35 -20.30
C SER A 95 -3.28 -0.42 -19.71
N PRO A 96 -2.21 -0.97 -19.10
CA PRO A 96 -1.18 -0.18 -18.42
C PRO A 96 -0.18 0.52 -19.35
N CYS A 97 0.17 -0.05 -20.50
CA CYS A 97 1.26 0.42 -21.37
C CYS A 97 1.05 0.05 -22.85
N ASN A 98 -0.01 0.57 -23.46
CA ASN A 98 -0.41 0.30 -24.85
C ASN A 98 -0.63 -1.18 -25.17
N ASP A 99 -1.05 -1.93 -24.16
CA ASP A 99 -1.26 -3.38 -24.17
C ASP A 99 -2.59 -3.71 -23.46
N ALA A 100 -2.98 -4.98 -23.38
CA ALA A 100 -4.28 -5.38 -22.83
C ALA A 100 -4.20 -6.65 -21.97
N PHE A 101 -4.99 -6.66 -20.90
CA PHE A 101 -5.29 -7.84 -20.07
C PHE A 101 -6.41 -8.72 -20.66
N TYR A 102 -6.82 -8.45 -21.90
CA TYR A 102 -7.91 -9.13 -22.60
C TYR A 102 -7.56 -9.33 -24.09
N PRO A 103 -8.21 -10.27 -24.80
CA PRO A 103 -8.04 -10.43 -26.24
C PRO A 103 -8.51 -9.18 -27.01
N SER A 104 -7.59 -8.47 -27.66
CA SER A 104 -7.89 -7.24 -28.39
C SER A 104 -7.40 -7.30 -29.84
N LYS A 105 -8.11 -6.63 -30.75
CA LYS A 105 -7.65 -6.39 -32.13
C LYS A 105 -6.71 -5.20 -32.26
N TYR A 106 -6.63 -4.37 -31.22
CA TYR A 106 -5.95 -3.07 -31.25
C TYR A 106 -4.83 -2.95 -30.19
N ARG A 107 -4.83 -3.81 -29.18
CA ARG A 107 -3.83 -3.84 -28.10
C ARG A 107 -3.19 -5.23 -28.00
N PRO A 108 -1.85 -5.36 -28.03
CA PRO A 108 -1.19 -6.63 -27.79
C PRO A 108 -1.39 -7.09 -26.35
N TRP A 109 -1.25 -8.40 -26.10
CA TRP A 109 -1.30 -8.94 -24.75
C TRP A 109 -0.28 -8.29 -23.82
N SER A 110 -0.71 -8.02 -22.58
CA SER A 110 0.06 -7.21 -21.65
C SER A 110 1.35 -7.87 -21.17
N GLU A 111 2.41 -7.05 -21.12
CA GLU A 111 3.66 -7.45 -20.50
C GLU A 111 3.45 -7.88 -19.05
N TYR A 112 2.48 -7.26 -18.37
CA TYR A 112 2.23 -7.45 -16.93
C TYR A 112 1.25 -8.58 -16.62
N LEU A 113 0.73 -9.29 -17.62
CA LEU A 113 -0.09 -10.49 -17.44
C LEU A 113 0.76 -11.76 -17.58
N ALA A 114 0.95 -12.26 -18.81
CA ALA A 114 1.74 -13.47 -19.11
C ALA A 114 3.06 -13.16 -19.84
N GLY A 115 3.29 -11.90 -20.20
CA GLY A 115 4.41 -11.44 -21.02
C GLY A 115 3.92 -10.73 -22.28
N PHE A 116 4.73 -9.82 -22.82
CA PHE A 116 4.29 -8.97 -23.93
C PHE A 116 3.97 -9.82 -25.16
N GLY A 117 2.78 -9.65 -25.72
CA GLY A 117 2.32 -10.43 -26.87
C GLY A 117 2.16 -11.93 -26.60
N VAL A 118 2.12 -12.37 -25.34
CA VAL A 118 1.87 -13.77 -24.96
C VAL A 118 0.38 -13.91 -24.65
N ASP A 119 -0.32 -14.75 -25.41
CA ASP A 119 -1.70 -15.13 -25.10
C ASP A 119 -1.78 -15.77 -23.72
N ALA A 120 -2.66 -15.25 -22.86
CA ALA A 120 -2.79 -15.72 -21.49
C ALA A 120 -3.40 -17.14 -21.38
N GLY A 121 -4.04 -17.63 -22.46
CA GLY A 121 -4.73 -18.92 -22.51
C GLY A 121 -6.21 -18.86 -22.08
N TRP A 122 -6.73 -17.67 -21.75
CA TRP A 122 -8.10 -17.40 -21.31
C TRP A 122 -8.39 -15.90 -21.46
N ASP A 123 -9.63 -15.47 -21.18
CA ASP A 123 -10.01 -14.06 -21.07
C ASP A 123 -10.11 -13.64 -19.58
N PRO A 124 -9.12 -12.92 -19.04
CA PRO A 124 -9.16 -12.45 -17.65
C PRO A 124 -10.24 -11.42 -17.38
N VAL A 125 -10.54 -10.52 -18.32
CA VAL A 125 -11.44 -9.40 -18.05
C VAL A 125 -12.88 -9.86 -17.98
N GLU A 126 -13.30 -10.75 -18.89
CA GLU A 126 -14.64 -11.37 -18.84
C GLU A 126 -14.89 -12.01 -17.46
N TRP A 127 -13.98 -12.88 -17.02
CA TRP A 127 -14.09 -13.54 -15.72
C TRP A 127 -14.00 -12.57 -14.54
N MET A 128 -13.13 -11.55 -14.60
CA MET A 128 -13.00 -10.56 -13.53
C MET A 128 -14.30 -9.77 -13.34
N ILE A 129 -14.96 -9.36 -14.43
CA ILE A 129 -16.25 -8.68 -14.39
C ILE A 129 -17.29 -9.57 -13.71
N GLU A 130 -17.43 -10.81 -14.19
CA GLU A 130 -18.40 -11.79 -13.66
C GLU A 130 -18.27 -11.95 -12.13
N VAL A 131 -17.06 -12.18 -11.62
CA VAL A 131 -16.87 -12.40 -10.17
C VAL A 131 -16.98 -11.11 -9.36
N THR A 132 -16.73 -9.95 -9.95
CA THR A 132 -16.90 -8.64 -9.30
C THR A 132 -18.38 -8.31 -9.14
N HIS A 133 -19.17 -8.50 -10.21
CA HIS A 133 -20.62 -8.35 -10.17
C HIS A 133 -21.27 -9.36 -9.22
N ALA A 134 -20.79 -10.61 -9.21
CA ALA A 134 -21.27 -11.63 -8.27
C ALA A 134 -21.01 -11.23 -6.80
N ALA A 135 -19.97 -10.43 -6.53
CA ALA A 135 -19.69 -9.84 -5.22
C ALA A 135 -20.49 -8.55 -4.95
N GLY A 136 -21.26 -8.06 -5.93
CA GLY A 136 -22.07 -6.85 -5.84
C GLY A 136 -21.29 -5.55 -6.00
N LEU A 137 -20.08 -5.59 -6.55
CA LEU A 137 -19.24 -4.42 -6.81
C LEU A 137 -19.33 -4.02 -8.28
N GLU A 138 -19.19 -2.73 -8.56
CA GLU A 138 -18.96 -2.24 -9.93
C GLU A 138 -17.51 -2.49 -10.39
N TYR A 139 -17.33 -2.84 -11.66
CA TYR A 139 -16.03 -3.03 -12.32
C TYR A 139 -15.73 -1.84 -13.25
N HIS A 140 -14.74 -1.02 -12.90
CA HIS A 140 -14.25 0.05 -13.75
C HIS A 140 -12.93 -0.34 -14.41
N ALA A 141 -12.93 -0.44 -15.73
CA ALA A 141 -11.77 -0.78 -16.55
C ALA A 141 -10.87 0.45 -16.76
N TRP A 142 -9.66 0.40 -16.22
CA TRP A 142 -8.68 1.48 -16.31
C TRP A 142 -7.71 1.32 -17.48
N PHE A 143 -7.68 2.35 -18.34
CA PHE A 143 -6.78 2.47 -19.48
C PHE A 143 -5.82 3.64 -19.31
N ASN A 144 -4.56 3.43 -19.72
CA ASN A 144 -3.69 4.53 -20.07
C ASN A 144 -3.79 4.80 -21.59
N PRO A 145 -4.19 6.01 -22.01
CA PRO A 145 -4.45 6.28 -23.43
C PRO A 145 -3.18 6.28 -24.28
N TYR A 146 -2.09 6.88 -23.78
CA TYR A 146 -0.93 7.21 -24.62
C TYR A 146 0.36 6.48 -24.27
N ARG A 147 0.55 5.95 -23.06
CA ARG A 147 1.84 5.35 -22.66
C ARG A 147 2.20 4.15 -23.53
N THR A 148 3.39 4.15 -24.12
CA THR A 148 3.93 3.01 -24.89
C THR A 148 5.23 2.44 -24.32
N SER A 149 5.86 3.10 -23.35
CA SER A 149 6.96 2.51 -22.56
C SER A 149 6.99 3.01 -21.13
N THR A 150 7.49 2.17 -20.21
CA THR A 150 7.72 2.53 -18.80
C THR A 150 9.19 2.78 -18.46
N SER A 151 10.10 2.16 -19.21
CA SER A 151 11.53 2.29 -18.99
C SER A 151 12.03 3.63 -19.54
N ALA A 152 12.61 4.43 -18.65
CA ALA A 152 13.26 5.68 -19.03
C ALA A 152 14.60 5.38 -19.70
N LEU A 153 14.80 5.89 -20.91
CA LEU A 153 16.09 5.90 -21.59
C LEU A 153 16.88 7.13 -21.16
N THR A 154 18.14 6.93 -20.79
CA THR A 154 19.06 8.02 -20.48
C THR A 154 20.01 8.25 -21.66
N TYR A 155 19.47 8.76 -22.77
CA TYR A 155 20.30 9.26 -23.88
C TYR A 155 20.55 10.75 -23.73
N SER A 156 21.22 11.13 -22.64
CA SER A 156 21.60 12.53 -22.45
C SER A 156 23.09 12.71 -22.66
N ILE A 157 23.50 13.47 -23.68
CA ILE A 157 24.81 14.08 -23.68
C ILE A 157 24.72 15.26 -22.71
N THR A 158 25.25 15.05 -21.51
CA THR A 158 25.41 16.10 -20.52
C THR A 158 26.56 17.00 -20.94
N GLN A 159 26.30 18.06 -21.71
CA GLN A 159 27.31 19.11 -21.89
C GLN A 159 27.23 20.09 -20.72
N LEU A 160 28.37 20.28 -20.06
CA LEU A 160 28.56 21.35 -19.10
C LEU A 160 28.80 22.62 -19.91
N ASP A 161 27.78 23.47 -20.03
CA ASP A 161 27.97 24.76 -20.66
C ASP A 161 28.80 25.65 -19.72
N SER A 162 30.07 25.82 -20.09
CA SER A 162 31.03 26.67 -19.39
C SER A 162 30.64 28.16 -19.36
N ALA A 163 29.66 28.59 -20.16
CA ALA A 163 29.17 29.97 -20.19
C ALA A 163 28.03 30.28 -19.20
N THR A 164 27.32 29.28 -18.67
CA THR A 164 26.08 29.50 -17.90
C THR A 164 26.13 29.12 -16.42
N ASN A 165 27.30 28.99 -15.79
CA ASN A 165 27.40 28.75 -14.34
C ASN A 165 26.84 27.37 -13.90
N GLY A 166 27.17 26.30 -14.64
CA GLY A 166 26.98 24.92 -14.18
C GLY A 166 25.60 24.30 -14.43
N HIS A 167 24.88 24.74 -15.46
CA HIS A 167 23.67 24.06 -15.90
C HIS A 167 24.00 22.92 -16.88
N PHE A 168 23.38 21.77 -16.65
CA PHE A 168 23.40 20.65 -17.57
C PHE A 168 22.45 20.92 -18.72
N VAL A 169 22.96 20.95 -19.94
CA VAL A 169 22.15 20.87 -21.15
C VAL A 169 22.10 19.40 -21.54
N TYR A 170 20.89 18.84 -21.58
CA TYR A 170 20.66 17.51 -22.11
C TYR A 170 20.46 17.64 -23.62
N ASP A 171 21.49 17.27 -24.38
CA ASP A 171 21.40 17.13 -25.84
C ASP A 171 21.11 15.66 -26.15
N TYR A 172 19.95 15.40 -26.74
CA TYR A 172 19.51 14.06 -27.09
C TYR A 172 19.87 13.81 -28.56
N ASP A 173 20.68 12.78 -28.82
CA ASP A 173 21.02 12.38 -30.18
C ASP A 173 19.77 11.83 -30.90
N LYS A 174 19.19 12.65 -31.80
CA LYS A 174 17.97 12.32 -32.56
C LYS A 174 18.13 11.03 -33.38
N ASP A 175 19.30 10.79 -33.97
CA ASP A 175 19.54 9.57 -34.75
C ASP A 175 19.56 8.34 -33.83
N THR A 176 20.12 8.48 -32.62
CA THR A 176 20.09 7.41 -31.61
C THR A 176 18.67 7.13 -31.13
N ILE A 177 17.87 8.16 -30.83
CA ILE A 177 16.46 7.98 -30.43
C ILE A 177 15.68 7.31 -31.54
N TYR A 178 15.80 7.79 -32.78
CA TYR A 178 15.14 7.22 -33.94
C TYR A 178 15.50 5.74 -34.12
N ASN A 179 16.79 5.40 -34.15
CA ASN A 179 17.23 4.02 -34.32
C ASN A 179 16.78 3.11 -33.17
N TYR A 180 16.84 3.61 -31.92
CA TYR A 180 16.34 2.86 -30.77
C TYR A 180 14.84 2.62 -30.87
N LYS A 181 14.04 3.65 -31.20
CA LYS A 181 12.58 3.55 -31.39
C LYS A 181 12.25 2.45 -32.40
N GLN A 182 12.90 2.47 -33.57
CA GLN A 182 12.68 1.46 -34.62
C GLN A 182 13.07 0.05 -34.15
N SER A 183 14.18 -0.10 -33.42
CA SER A 183 14.60 -1.40 -32.87
C SER A 183 13.63 -1.91 -31.81
N TYR A 184 13.30 -1.08 -30.82
CA TYR A 184 12.47 -1.42 -29.68
C TYR A 184 11.08 -1.90 -30.12
N PHE A 185 10.38 -1.09 -30.92
CA PHE A 185 9.04 -1.47 -31.39
C PHE A 185 9.07 -2.58 -32.45
N GLY A 186 10.15 -2.66 -33.24
CA GLY A 186 10.38 -3.78 -34.16
C GLY A 186 10.56 -5.12 -33.44
N GLU A 187 11.24 -5.13 -32.29
CA GLU A 187 11.38 -6.31 -31.42
C GLU A 187 10.04 -6.72 -30.82
N LEU A 188 9.27 -5.78 -30.28
CA LEU A 188 7.92 -6.03 -29.76
C LEU A 188 6.99 -6.61 -30.85
N LYS A 189 7.04 -6.06 -32.05
CA LYS A 189 6.29 -6.59 -33.20
C LYS A 189 6.69 -8.03 -33.53
N SER A 190 7.99 -8.32 -33.56
CA SER A 190 8.54 -9.65 -33.83
C SER A 190 8.08 -10.69 -32.78
N ILE A 191 7.98 -10.29 -31.52
CA ILE A 191 7.42 -11.14 -30.45
C ILE A 191 5.97 -11.51 -30.76
N CYS A 192 5.14 -10.53 -31.09
CA CYS A 192 3.74 -10.77 -31.45
C CYS A 192 3.59 -11.63 -32.71
N GLU A 193 4.38 -11.39 -33.75
CA GLU A 193 4.40 -12.21 -34.98
C GLU A 193 4.76 -13.67 -34.69
N LYS A 194 5.79 -13.89 -33.86
CA LYS A 194 6.22 -15.24 -33.45
C LYS A 194 5.14 -15.97 -32.65
N ASN A 195 4.41 -15.25 -31.80
CA ASN A 195 3.36 -15.80 -30.95
C ASN A 195 2.00 -15.89 -31.64
N GLY A 196 1.85 -15.31 -32.84
CA GLY A 196 0.56 -15.27 -33.56
C GLY A 196 -0.45 -14.28 -32.96
N THR A 197 0.01 -13.26 -32.25
CA THR A 197 -0.79 -12.29 -31.48
C THR A 197 -0.62 -10.85 -32.00
N LEU A 198 -0.19 -10.68 -33.25
CA LEU A 198 -0.05 -9.36 -33.87
C LEU A 198 -1.41 -8.68 -34.05
N VAL A 199 -1.49 -7.39 -33.70
CA VAL A 199 -2.70 -6.57 -33.72
C VAL A 199 -2.50 -5.31 -34.58
N ASP A 200 -3.59 -4.62 -34.94
CA ASP A 200 -3.49 -3.32 -35.62
C ASP A 200 -3.26 -2.19 -34.61
N ASN A 201 -1.98 -1.86 -34.41
CA ASN A 201 -1.56 -0.88 -33.41
C ASN A 201 -0.53 0.09 -34.01
N PRO A 202 -0.64 1.42 -33.73
CA PRO A 202 0.32 2.43 -34.17
C PRO A 202 1.78 2.12 -33.78
N ILE A 203 2.03 1.44 -32.66
CA ILE A 203 3.39 1.08 -32.24
C ILE A 203 4.05 0.04 -33.15
N PHE A 204 3.29 -0.68 -34.00
CA PHE A 204 3.81 -1.69 -34.92
C PHE A 204 3.95 -1.20 -36.37
N LYS A 205 3.74 0.09 -36.61
CA LYS A 205 4.11 0.75 -37.89
C LYS A 205 5.63 0.79 -38.03
N THR A 206 6.15 1.26 -39.16
CA THR A 206 7.60 1.30 -39.42
C THR A 206 8.03 2.62 -40.06
N GLY A 207 9.31 2.95 -39.93
CA GLY A 207 9.89 4.15 -40.54
C GLY A 207 9.18 5.43 -40.09
N ALA A 208 8.80 6.27 -41.04
CA ALA A 208 8.19 7.57 -40.79
C ALA A 208 6.80 7.48 -40.11
N GLU A 209 6.03 6.41 -40.35
CA GLU A 209 4.71 6.25 -39.71
C GLU A 209 4.85 5.96 -38.21
N LEU A 210 5.81 5.10 -37.83
CA LEU A 210 6.12 4.85 -36.42
C LEU A 210 6.67 6.11 -35.75
N ASP A 211 7.55 6.82 -36.46
CA ASP A 211 8.14 8.06 -35.95
C ASP A 211 7.08 9.13 -35.69
N HIS A 212 6.09 9.26 -36.58
CA HIS A 212 4.97 10.16 -36.39
C HIS A 212 4.02 9.74 -35.27
N SER A 213 3.75 8.44 -35.14
CA SER A 213 2.77 7.89 -34.20
C SER A 213 3.27 7.80 -32.77
N VAL A 214 4.59 7.74 -32.55
CA VAL A 214 5.19 7.56 -31.23
C VAL A 214 6.27 8.62 -30.99
N VAL A 215 6.10 9.41 -29.94
CA VAL A 215 7.00 10.50 -29.55
C VAL A 215 7.75 10.17 -28.26
N TYR A 216 8.98 10.65 -28.17
CA TYR A 216 9.82 10.52 -26.99
C TYR A 216 9.68 11.72 -26.05
N GLY A 217 9.18 11.47 -24.84
CA GLY A 217 9.00 12.46 -23.79
C GLY A 217 10.28 12.80 -23.01
N THR A 218 10.26 13.95 -22.36
CA THR A 218 11.34 14.50 -21.52
C THR A 218 11.74 13.60 -20.34
N GLU A 219 10.82 12.75 -19.87
CA GLU A 219 11.06 11.73 -18.83
C GLU A 219 11.85 10.51 -19.32
N GLY A 220 12.20 10.49 -20.60
CA GLY A 220 12.91 9.38 -21.23
C GLY A 220 12.01 8.22 -21.67
N LYS A 221 10.70 8.44 -21.79
CA LYS A 221 9.70 7.41 -22.14
C LYS A 221 9.02 7.72 -23.46
N PHE A 222 8.52 6.69 -24.13
CA PHE A 222 7.72 6.84 -25.34
C PHE A 222 6.22 6.90 -25.00
N VAL A 223 5.52 7.76 -25.73
CA VAL A 223 4.05 7.85 -25.72
C VAL A 223 3.53 7.96 -27.15
N LEU A 224 2.29 7.55 -27.38
CA LEU A 224 1.58 7.84 -28.61
C LEU A 224 1.47 9.36 -28.80
N ASN A 225 1.64 9.83 -30.04
CA ASN A 225 1.49 11.23 -30.40
C ASN A 225 0.01 11.64 -30.31
N PRO A 226 -0.42 12.48 -29.36
CA PRO A 226 -1.84 12.80 -29.22
C PRO A 226 -2.39 13.63 -30.40
N ALA A 227 -1.52 14.19 -31.26
CA ALA A 227 -1.92 14.91 -32.47
C ALA A 227 -2.10 14.00 -33.70
N ALA A 228 -1.71 12.72 -33.63
CA ALA A 228 -1.76 11.83 -34.76
C ALA A 228 -3.16 11.18 -34.90
N ASP A 229 -3.72 11.22 -36.11
CA ASP A 229 -5.01 10.58 -36.43
C ASP A 229 -5.00 9.08 -36.07
N ALA A 230 -3.89 8.38 -36.32
CA ALA A 230 -3.74 6.96 -35.99
C ALA A 230 -3.81 6.68 -34.48
N THR A 231 -3.39 7.64 -33.64
CA THR A 231 -3.51 7.53 -32.19
C THR A 231 -4.96 7.69 -31.75
N ILE A 232 -5.65 8.71 -32.26
CA ILE A 232 -7.06 8.96 -31.95
C ILE A 232 -7.90 7.74 -32.36
N GLU A 233 -7.76 7.29 -33.61
CA GLU A 233 -8.49 6.14 -34.15
C GLU A 233 -8.21 4.85 -33.35
N ASN A 234 -6.95 4.59 -32.98
CA ASN A 234 -6.63 3.39 -32.20
C ASN A 234 -7.27 3.42 -30.80
N VAL A 235 -7.25 4.56 -30.11
CA VAL A 235 -7.86 4.68 -28.78
C VAL A 235 -9.38 4.56 -28.87
N GLU A 236 -10.02 5.23 -29.83
CA GLU A 236 -11.47 5.13 -30.08
C GLU A 236 -11.90 3.68 -30.38
N ASN A 237 -11.17 3.01 -31.27
CA ASN A 237 -11.43 1.62 -31.63
C ASN A 237 -11.21 0.65 -30.46
N THR A 238 -10.20 0.90 -29.63
CA THR A 238 -9.94 0.12 -28.40
C THR A 238 -11.10 0.24 -27.42
N ILE A 239 -11.57 1.47 -27.15
CA ILE A 239 -12.68 1.68 -26.21
C ILE A 239 -13.99 1.14 -26.78
N ARG A 240 -14.26 1.34 -28.07
CA ARG A 240 -15.43 0.75 -28.74
C ARG A 240 -15.41 -0.77 -28.67
N GLU A 241 -14.28 -1.41 -28.96
CA GLU A 241 -14.12 -2.87 -28.82
C GLU A 241 -14.42 -3.33 -27.40
N PHE A 242 -13.85 -2.64 -26.41
CA PHE A 242 -14.00 -3.04 -25.02
C PHE A 242 -15.45 -2.99 -24.55
N ILE A 243 -16.12 -1.84 -24.68
CA ILE A 243 -17.50 -1.67 -24.19
C ILE A 243 -18.46 -2.59 -24.95
N THR A 244 -18.20 -2.88 -26.22
CA THR A 244 -19.06 -3.81 -27.00
C THR A 244 -18.94 -5.26 -26.54
N ASN A 245 -17.79 -5.65 -25.98
CA ASN A 245 -17.49 -7.04 -25.65
C ASN A 245 -17.61 -7.37 -24.16
N TYR A 246 -17.57 -6.36 -23.29
CA TYR A 246 -17.47 -6.53 -21.84
C TYR A 246 -18.49 -5.68 -21.10
N ASP A 247 -19.17 -6.30 -20.15
CA ASP A 247 -20.14 -5.67 -19.24
C ASP A 247 -19.44 -4.92 -18.11
N ALA A 248 -18.64 -3.90 -18.44
CA ALA A 248 -17.98 -3.06 -17.45
C ALA A 248 -18.85 -1.86 -17.07
N ASP A 249 -18.96 -1.58 -15.77
CA ASP A 249 -19.73 -0.45 -15.23
C ASP A 249 -19.09 0.90 -15.53
N GLY A 250 -17.78 0.92 -15.84
CA GLY A 250 -17.12 2.15 -16.27
C GLY A 250 -15.80 1.99 -17.01
N ILE A 251 -15.51 2.96 -17.87
CA ILE A 251 -14.18 3.24 -18.42
C ILE A 251 -13.52 4.31 -17.57
N HIS A 252 -12.28 4.07 -17.17
CA HIS A 252 -11.50 4.97 -16.35
C HIS A 252 -10.17 5.33 -17.01
N PHE A 253 -9.87 6.61 -17.20
CA PHE A 253 -8.52 7.06 -17.57
C PHE A 253 -7.84 7.72 -16.36
N ASP A 254 -6.52 7.60 -16.27
CA ASP A 254 -5.68 8.27 -15.27
C ASP A 254 -5.20 9.67 -15.76
N ASP A 255 -4.11 10.16 -15.20
CA ASP A 255 -3.62 11.53 -15.37
C ASP A 255 -2.60 11.70 -16.51
N TYR A 256 -2.27 10.65 -17.26
CA TYR A 256 -1.24 10.74 -18.31
C TYR A 256 -1.84 11.17 -19.65
N PHE A 257 -1.53 12.42 -20.04
CA PHE A 257 -1.88 12.99 -21.34
C PHE A 257 -0.61 13.27 -22.16
N TYR A 258 -0.31 14.54 -22.43
CA TYR A 258 1.00 14.93 -22.94
C TYR A 258 2.08 14.78 -21.85
N PRO A 259 3.34 14.46 -22.19
CA PRO A 259 4.44 14.39 -21.21
C PRO A 259 4.72 15.73 -20.50
N ASP A 260 5.03 15.69 -19.20
CA ASP A 260 5.33 16.86 -18.35
C ASP A 260 6.61 17.60 -18.79
N ASP A 261 6.63 18.93 -18.63
CA ASP A 261 7.74 19.83 -18.98
C ASP A 261 8.81 19.96 -17.87
N LYS A 262 8.50 19.55 -16.63
CA LYS A 262 9.31 19.90 -15.44
C LYS A 262 10.65 19.20 -15.30
N ALA A 263 10.90 18.13 -16.06
CA ALA A 263 12.19 17.43 -16.01
C ALA A 263 13.38 18.27 -16.52
N TYR A 264 13.14 19.42 -17.18
CA TYR A 264 14.21 20.27 -17.71
C TYR A 264 14.81 21.23 -16.65
N LYS A 265 15.96 20.86 -16.08
CA LYS A 265 16.75 21.70 -15.13
C LYS A 265 17.87 22.54 -15.79
N GLY A 266 17.75 22.86 -17.08
CA GLY A 266 18.67 23.76 -17.80
C GLY A 266 18.18 25.22 -17.81
N SER A 267 19.04 26.20 -17.48
CA SER A 267 18.64 27.63 -17.43
C SER A 267 18.75 28.38 -18.75
N ASN A 268 19.02 27.70 -19.87
CA ASN A 268 19.20 28.42 -21.12
C ASN A 268 17.84 28.94 -21.65
N THR A 269 17.67 30.26 -21.57
CA THR A 269 16.45 30.99 -21.98
C THR A 269 16.14 30.89 -23.47
N GLU A 270 17.08 30.44 -24.30
CA GLU A 270 16.82 30.13 -25.72
C GLU A 270 16.09 28.78 -25.93
N TYR A 271 16.27 27.80 -25.04
CA TYR A 271 15.66 26.45 -25.16
C TYR A 271 14.38 26.27 -24.34
N LYS A 272 14.10 27.17 -23.39
CA LYS A 272 12.80 27.25 -22.69
C LYS A 272 11.63 27.60 -23.61
N LYS A 273 11.88 27.96 -24.88
CA LYS A 273 10.80 28.42 -25.75
C LYS A 273 9.98 27.27 -26.34
N TYR A 274 10.56 26.07 -26.51
CA TYR A 274 9.88 24.89 -27.08
C TYR A 274 10.61 23.58 -26.68
N SER A 275 10.10 22.79 -25.74
CA SER A 275 10.40 21.34 -25.72
C SER A 275 9.41 20.56 -24.85
N PHE A 276 8.66 19.65 -25.50
CA PHE A 276 7.69 18.71 -24.92
C PHE A 276 8.01 17.26 -25.32
N SER A 277 8.76 17.11 -26.40
CA SER A 277 9.46 15.90 -26.78
C SER A 277 10.93 16.25 -26.97
N CYS A 278 11.83 15.28 -26.77
CA CYS A 278 13.21 15.44 -27.28
C CYS A 278 13.26 15.38 -28.81
N GLU A 279 12.11 15.17 -29.44
CA GLU A 279 11.87 15.16 -30.89
C GLU A 279 10.95 16.33 -31.27
N PRO A 280 11.36 17.59 -30.99
CA PRO A 280 10.48 18.77 -31.08
C PRO A 280 9.96 19.04 -32.49
N ASP A 281 10.41 18.30 -33.50
CA ASP A 281 9.96 18.44 -34.87
C ASP A 281 8.67 17.65 -35.16
N ILE A 282 8.36 16.58 -34.42
CA ILE A 282 7.24 15.67 -34.79
C ILE A 282 5.88 16.36 -34.59
N ASP A 283 5.58 16.78 -33.36
CA ASP A 283 4.33 17.50 -33.07
C ASP A 283 4.35 18.95 -33.58
N LEU A 284 5.54 19.54 -33.77
CA LEU A 284 5.69 20.82 -34.44
C LEU A 284 5.35 20.74 -35.93
N ASN A 285 5.72 19.65 -36.63
CA ASN A 285 5.33 19.45 -38.02
C ASN A 285 3.80 19.31 -38.14
N ASP A 286 3.16 18.60 -37.20
CA ASP A 286 1.71 18.54 -37.10
C ASP A 286 1.09 19.93 -36.88
N TYR A 287 1.67 20.71 -35.96
CA TYR A 287 1.23 22.09 -35.71
C TYR A 287 1.45 23.02 -36.92
N GLN A 288 2.57 22.92 -37.62
CA GLN A 288 2.81 23.69 -38.85
C GLN A 288 1.84 23.29 -39.96
N SER A 289 1.53 22.00 -40.08
CA SER A 289 0.50 21.49 -40.98
C SER A 289 -0.87 22.08 -40.63
N TYR A 290 -1.24 22.11 -39.35
CA TYR A 290 -2.45 22.77 -38.84
C TYR A 290 -2.50 24.26 -39.21
N LEU A 291 -1.42 25.02 -38.97
CA LEU A 291 -1.34 26.43 -39.34
C LEU A 291 -1.45 26.63 -40.87
N SER A 292 -0.82 25.76 -41.66
CA SER A 292 -0.89 25.84 -43.13
C SER A 292 -2.31 25.61 -43.69
N LYS A 293 -3.15 24.91 -42.93
CA LYS A 293 -4.58 24.67 -43.22
C LYS A 293 -5.50 25.77 -42.68
N GLY A 294 -4.93 26.86 -42.14
CA GLY A 294 -5.68 28.00 -41.61
C GLY A 294 -5.98 27.92 -40.10
N GLY A 295 -5.27 27.08 -39.35
CA GLY A 295 -5.35 27.03 -37.90
C GLY A 295 -4.89 28.33 -37.24
N GLU A 296 -5.56 28.71 -36.14
CA GLU A 296 -5.33 29.98 -35.42
C GLU A 296 -4.98 29.80 -33.94
N LEU A 297 -5.15 28.58 -33.39
CA LEU A 297 -4.83 28.29 -32.00
C LEU A 297 -3.34 28.45 -31.72
N SER A 298 -3.00 28.89 -30.51
CA SER A 298 -1.62 28.78 -30.02
C SER A 298 -1.23 27.30 -29.92
N ILE A 299 0.06 26.97 -29.95
CA ILE A 299 0.50 25.58 -29.80
C ILE A 299 -0.03 24.94 -28.49
N TYR A 300 -0.18 25.74 -27.42
CA TYR A 300 -0.71 25.25 -26.15
C TYR A 300 -2.20 24.92 -26.23
N ASP A 301 -2.98 25.81 -26.84
CA ASP A 301 -4.42 25.58 -27.04
C ASP A 301 -4.67 24.46 -28.06
N TRP A 302 -3.84 24.37 -29.10
CA TRP A 302 -3.90 23.32 -30.11
C TRP A 302 -3.66 21.94 -29.49
N ARG A 303 -2.66 21.79 -28.61
CA ARG A 303 -2.45 20.52 -27.87
C ARG A 303 -3.61 20.17 -26.97
N ARG A 304 -4.14 21.14 -26.22
CA ARG A 304 -5.38 20.94 -25.44
C ARG A 304 -6.52 20.50 -26.35
N GLU A 305 -6.64 21.07 -27.53
CA GLU A 305 -7.70 20.71 -28.48
C GLU A 305 -7.54 19.31 -29.06
N ASN A 306 -6.32 18.82 -29.27
CA ASN A 306 -6.08 17.42 -29.64
C ASN A 306 -6.59 16.47 -28.54
N VAL A 307 -6.28 16.75 -27.26
CA VAL A 307 -6.80 15.94 -26.15
C VAL A 307 -8.32 16.09 -26.03
N ASN A 308 -8.85 17.30 -26.11
CA ASN A 308 -10.29 17.58 -26.05
C ASN A 308 -11.04 16.79 -27.12
N THR A 309 -10.50 16.72 -28.33
CA THR A 309 -11.10 15.97 -29.45
C THR A 309 -11.22 14.50 -29.09
N LEU A 310 -10.14 13.88 -28.60
CA LEU A 310 -10.20 12.49 -28.14
C LEU A 310 -11.24 12.30 -27.02
N ILE A 311 -11.19 13.12 -25.97
CA ILE A 311 -12.09 12.95 -24.81
C ILE A 311 -13.56 13.17 -25.20
N SER A 312 -13.85 14.17 -26.04
CA SER A 312 -15.19 14.40 -26.57
C SER A 312 -15.67 13.23 -27.43
N ASN A 313 -14.80 12.68 -28.28
CA ASN A 313 -15.15 11.53 -29.13
C ASN A 313 -15.43 10.29 -28.28
N LEU A 314 -14.57 9.99 -27.30
CA LEU A 314 -14.77 8.86 -26.38
C LEU A 314 -16.07 8.99 -25.58
N GLY A 315 -16.37 10.17 -25.04
CA GLY A 315 -17.65 10.43 -24.39
C GLY A 315 -18.86 10.21 -25.32
N GLY A 316 -18.73 10.62 -26.58
CA GLY A 316 -19.72 10.33 -27.62
C GLY A 316 -19.89 8.83 -27.90
N ILE A 317 -18.79 8.08 -28.00
CA ILE A 317 -18.80 6.62 -28.23
C ILE A 317 -19.49 5.89 -27.07
N VAL A 318 -19.13 6.21 -25.83
CA VAL A 318 -19.74 5.58 -24.65
C VAL A 318 -21.25 5.82 -24.63
N ARG A 319 -21.69 7.05 -24.93
CA ARG A 319 -23.11 7.42 -24.98
C ARG A 319 -23.86 6.72 -26.11
N GLU A 320 -23.27 6.69 -27.31
CA GLU A 320 -23.83 5.97 -28.46
C GLU A 320 -24.09 4.50 -28.13
N ILE A 321 -23.12 3.84 -27.48
CA ILE A 321 -23.26 2.43 -27.10
C ILE A 321 -24.33 2.27 -26.03
N ASN A 322 -24.29 3.08 -24.96
CA ASN A 322 -25.27 3.06 -23.87
C ASN A 322 -26.72 3.28 -24.34
N GLU A 323 -26.97 3.95 -25.46
CA GLU A 323 -28.32 4.09 -26.03
C GLU A 323 -28.88 2.77 -26.59
N THR A 324 -28.00 1.85 -27.03
CA THR A 324 -28.38 0.62 -27.72
C THR A 324 -28.12 -0.64 -26.91
N ASP A 325 -27.16 -0.59 -25.99
CA ASP A 325 -26.76 -1.71 -25.17
C ASP A 325 -27.71 -1.90 -23.99
N THR A 326 -27.81 -3.14 -23.52
CA THR A 326 -28.51 -3.47 -22.27
C THR A 326 -27.69 -2.94 -21.09
N TYR A 327 -26.38 -3.10 -21.15
CA TYR A 327 -25.47 -2.72 -20.08
C TYR A 327 -24.99 -1.28 -20.22
N LYS A 328 -24.86 -0.57 -19.10
CA LYS A 328 -24.52 0.86 -19.11
C LYS A 328 -23.14 1.09 -18.53
N CYS A 329 -22.32 1.82 -19.26
CA CYS A 329 -20.94 2.10 -18.89
C CYS A 329 -20.74 3.60 -18.63
N ALA A 330 -20.20 3.96 -17.48
CA ALA A 330 -19.80 5.33 -17.17
C ALA A 330 -18.43 5.67 -17.80
N PHE A 331 -18.20 6.90 -18.22
CA PHE A 331 -16.87 7.35 -18.60
C PHE A 331 -16.31 8.37 -17.62
N GLY A 332 -15.16 8.07 -17.00
CA GLY A 332 -14.53 9.00 -16.08
C GLY A 332 -13.02 9.06 -16.14
N ILE A 333 -12.48 10.15 -15.58
CA ILE A 333 -11.05 10.49 -15.68
C ILE A 333 -10.54 10.93 -14.32
N SER A 334 -9.35 10.45 -13.95
CA SER A 334 -8.62 10.82 -12.74
C SER A 334 -7.42 11.71 -13.06
N PRO A 335 -7.59 13.04 -13.15
CA PRO A 335 -6.49 13.94 -13.48
C PRO A 335 -5.62 14.31 -12.28
N ALA A 336 -4.50 14.97 -12.56
CA ALA A 336 -3.74 15.68 -11.54
C ALA A 336 -4.64 16.61 -10.71
N ALA A 337 -4.35 16.73 -9.41
CA ALA A 337 -5.21 17.40 -8.43
C ALA A 337 -5.62 18.82 -8.83
N ARG A 338 -4.69 19.60 -9.39
CA ARG A 338 -4.93 20.99 -9.76
C ARG A 338 -5.24 21.08 -11.26
N TRP A 339 -6.34 21.75 -11.62
CA TRP A 339 -6.70 21.98 -13.01
C TRP A 339 -5.79 23.02 -13.67
N ALA A 340 -5.91 24.28 -13.28
CA ALA A 340 -5.17 25.40 -13.85
C ALA A 340 -4.92 26.51 -12.82
N PRO A 341 -3.84 27.29 -12.94
CA PRO A 341 -3.66 28.50 -12.17
C PRO A 341 -4.55 29.64 -12.71
N SER A 342 -4.92 30.59 -11.87
CA SER A 342 -5.64 31.79 -12.30
C SER A 342 -4.74 32.71 -13.13
N LEU A 343 -5.36 33.56 -13.96
CA LEU A 343 -4.62 34.62 -14.66
C LEU A 343 -3.91 35.58 -13.71
N GLU A 344 -4.47 35.84 -12.52
CA GLU A 344 -3.84 36.70 -11.52
C GLU A 344 -2.62 36.05 -10.87
N ALA A 345 -2.66 34.75 -10.64
CA ALA A 345 -1.53 33.98 -10.14
C ALA A 345 -0.38 33.92 -11.16
N CYS A 346 -0.69 33.90 -12.46
CA CYS A 346 0.26 33.70 -13.56
C CYS A 346 0.54 34.95 -14.43
N GLN A 347 0.60 36.15 -13.85
CA GLN A 347 0.82 37.39 -14.62
C GLN A 347 2.07 37.40 -15.51
N SER A 348 3.16 36.72 -15.11
CA SER A 348 4.41 36.65 -15.87
C SER A 348 4.41 35.59 -16.98
N THR A 349 3.48 34.64 -16.93
CA THR A 349 3.31 33.55 -17.90
C THR A 349 1.81 33.31 -18.16
N PRO A 350 1.09 34.30 -18.74
CA PRO A 350 -0.36 34.27 -18.86
C PRO A 350 -0.86 33.08 -19.68
N GLN A 351 -0.05 32.50 -20.56
CA GLN A 351 -0.37 31.29 -21.32
C GLN A 351 -0.60 30.02 -20.47
N ARG A 352 -0.14 30.01 -19.21
CA ARG A 352 -0.41 28.92 -18.25
C ARG A 352 -1.73 29.12 -17.51
N GLY A 353 -2.15 30.37 -17.33
CA GLY A 353 -3.31 30.73 -16.53
C GLY A 353 -4.60 30.74 -17.34
N VAL A 354 -5.72 30.58 -16.63
CA VAL A 354 -7.07 30.66 -17.22
C VAL A 354 -8.02 31.37 -16.25
N GLU A 355 -9.05 32.01 -16.80
CA GLU A 355 -10.11 32.61 -15.99
C GLU A 355 -10.85 31.51 -15.20
N GLY A 356 -11.12 31.76 -13.92
CA GLY A 356 -11.70 30.76 -13.01
C GLY A 356 -10.70 29.72 -12.49
N GLY A 357 -9.44 29.78 -12.92
CA GLY A 357 -8.37 28.94 -12.38
C GLY A 357 -8.09 29.20 -10.89
N MET A 358 -7.35 28.29 -10.26
CA MET A 358 -6.99 28.35 -8.85
C MET A 358 -6.05 29.52 -8.57
N ASN A 359 -6.36 30.35 -7.56
CA ASN A 359 -5.48 31.42 -7.11
C ASN A 359 -4.36 30.88 -6.18
N ASP A 360 -3.54 29.98 -6.74
CA ASP A 360 -2.43 29.28 -6.08
C ASP A 360 -1.12 29.57 -6.87
N ASN A 361 0.03 29.11 -6.39
CA ASN A 361 1.33 29.32 -7.03
C ASN A 361 1.31 28.86 -8.50
N CYS A 362 1.62 29.78 -9.41
CA CYS A 362 1.68 29.55 -10.86
C CYS A 362 2.63 28.41 -11.27
N ASN A 363 3.62 28.06 -10.42
CA ASN A 363 4.60 27.01 -10.71
C ASN A 363 4.22 25.62 -10.18
N ASN A 364 3.07 25.48 -9.52
CA ASN A 364 2.54 24.18 -9.12
C ASN A 364 2.28 23.29 -10.34
N TYR A 365 2.02 22.01 -10.10
CA TYR A 365 1.71 21.05 -11.15
C TYR A 365 0.24 21.11 -11.52
N TYR A 366 -0.06 21.45 -12.77
CA TYR A 366 -1.42 21.69 -13.26
C TYR A 366 -1.70 20.86 -14.50
N SER A 367 -2.84 20.16 -14.52
CA SER A 367 -3.25 19.38 -15.69
C SER A 367 -3.42 20.24 -16.96
N TYR A 368 -3.94 21.46 -16.84
CA TYR A 368 -4.17 22.37 -17.97
C TYR A 368 -2.90 22.85 -18.67
N SER A 369 -1.87 23.22 -17.90
CA SER A 369 -0.64 23.82 -18.46
C SER A 369 0.48 22.81 -18.67
N ASP A 370 0.58 21.80 -17.81
CA ASP A 370 1.74 20.90 -17.78
C ASP A 370 1.43 19.59 -18.54
N LEU A 371 0.14 19.18 -18.58
CA LEU A 371 -0.32 17.96 -19.27
C LEU A 371 -1.24 18.22 -20.46
N TYR A 372 -1.61 19.49 -20.72
CA TYR A 372 -2.56 19.90 -21.75
C TYR A 372 -3.94 19.23 -21.62
N ALA A 373 -4.32 18.92 -20.39
CA ALA A 373 -5.56 18.28 -20.03
C ALA A 373 -6.53 19.31 -19.45
N ASP A 374 -7.49 19.76 -20.28
CA ASP A 374 -8.51 20.74 -19.87
C ASP A 374 -9.67 20.06 -19.12
N THR A 375 -9.35 19.50 -17.97
CA THR A 375 -10.21 18.58 -17.22
C THR A 375 -11.50 19.23 -16.70
N TYR A 376 -11.44 20.52 -16.37
CA TYR A 376 -12.63 21.29 -16.03
C TYR A 376 -13.60 21.39 -17.21
N LYS A 377 -13.10 21.66 -18.43
CA LYS A 377 -13.93 21.70 -19.64
C LYS A 377 -14.62 20.37 -19.88
N TRP A 378 -13.91 19.24 -19.75
CA TRP A 378 -14.50 17.91 -19.98
C TRP A 378 -15.66 17.61 -19.04
N ALA A 379 -15.49 17.92 -17.75
CA ALA A 379 -16.53 17.74 -16.75
C ALA A 379 -17.72 18.68 -16.98
N LYS A 380 -17.44 19.95 -17.31
CA LYS A 380 -18.45 20.99 -17.56
C LYS A 380 -19.32 20.72 -18.78
N GLU A 381 -18.69 20.33 -19.89
CA GLU A 381 -19.39 19.99 -21.16
C GLU A 381 -20.09 18.63 -21.10
N GLY A 382 -19.90 17.88 -20.00
CA GLY A 382 -20.48 16.56 -19.83
C GLY A 382 -19.90 15.54 -20.82
N TRP A 383 -18.62 15.65 -21.18
CA TRP A 383 -17.93 14.63 -21.98
C TRP A 383 -17.55 13.41 -21.13
N ILE A 384 -17.46 13.61 -19.82
CA ILE A 384 -17.23 12.58 -18.82
C ILE A 384 -18.37 12.61 -17.80
N ASP A 385 -18.72 11.45 -17.27
CA ASP A 385 -19.79 11.25 -16.29
C ASP A 385 -19.28 11.46 -14.85
N TYR A 386 -18.00 11.19 -14.61
CA TYR A 386 -17.32 11.54 -13.37
C TYR A 386 -15.89 12.04 -13.58
N ILE A 387 -15.43 12.87 -12.64
CA ILE A 387 -14.05 13.32 -12.53
C ILE A 387 -13.51 12.98 -11.14
N LEU A 388 -12.25 12.58 -11.12
CA LEU A 388 -11.60 12.05 -9.92
C LEU A 388 -10.22 12.73 -9.71
N PRO A 389 -10.15 14.02 -9.32
CA PRO A 389 -8.86 14.67 -9.05
C PRO A 389 -8.04 13.91 -8.00
N GLN A 390 -6.76 13.70 -8.30
CA GLN A 390 -5.78 13.03 -7.45
C GLN A 390 -5.26 13.96 -6.34
N VAL A 391 -6.06 14.22 -5.32
CA VAL A 391 -5.72 15.09 -4.17
C VAL A 391 -4.77 14.37 -3.20
N TYR A 392 -3.55 14.10 -3.68
CA TYR A 392 -2.51 13.33 -2.99
C TYR A 392 -1.72 14.18 -1.99
N MET A 393 -2.47 14.79 -1.08
CA MET A 393 -2.00 15.70 -0.04
C MET A 393 -2.62 15.28 1.29
N TYR A 394 -1.98 15.65 2.39
CA TYR A 394 -2.58 15.54 3.72
C TYR A 394 -3.44 16.78 4.02
N LEU A 395 -4.41 16.64 4.91
CA LEU A 395 -5.38 17.67 5.31
C LEU A 395 -4.73 18.85 6.03
N GLY A 396 -3.64 18.57 6.76
CA GLY A 396 -2.89 19.53 7.58
C GLY A 396 -3.50 19.77 8.96
N ASP A 397 -2.85 20.59 9.80
CA ASP A 397 -3.32 20.98 11.15
C ASP A 397 -4.55 21.93 11.12
N THR A 398 -5.24 22.01 9.98
CA THR A 398 -6.33 22.97 9.77
C THR A 398 -7.60 22.49 10.46
N PRO A 399 -8.29 23.34 11.25
CA PRO A 399 -9.64 23.02 11.72
C PRO A 399 -10.53 22.68 10.53
N ILE A 400 -11.35 21.62 10.60
CA ILE A 400 -12.25 21.24 9.50
C ILE A 400 -13.09 22.45 9.10
N GLY A 401 -13.07 22.77 7.81
CA GLY A 401 -13.75 23.93 7.22
C GLY A 401 -13.04 25.28 7.39
N VAL A 402 -11.73 25.29 7.66
CA VAL A 402 -10.83 26.43 7.41
C VAL A 402 -9.83 26.00 6.34
N PRO A 403 -9.88 26.53 5.10
CA PRO A 403 -8.89 26.22 4.08
C PRO A 403 -7.59 26.96 4.39
N ASP A 404 -6.60 26.24 4.91
CA ASP A 404 -5.22 26.72 5.15
C ASP A 404 -4.20 25.62 4.76
N GLY A 405 -4.61 24.67 3.90
CA GLY A 405 -3.82 23.50 3.51
C GLY A 405 -4.16 23.01 2.10
N ASP A 406 -3.18 22.37 1.46
CA ASP A 406 -3.25 21.94 0.06
C ASP A 406 -4.46 21.03 -0.26
N TYR A 407 -4.83 20.09 0.63
CA TYR A 407 -6.00 19.23 0.42
C TYR A 407 -7.33 19.99 0.53
N PRO A 408 -7.65 20.72 1.63
CA PRO A 408 -8.86 21.53 1.71
C PRO A 408 -9.07 22.49 0.53
N GLU A 409 -8.01 23.18 0.10
CA GLU A 409 -8.08 24.17 -0.98
C GLU A 409 -8.44 23.53 -2.32
N VAL A 410 -7.78 22.43 -2.68
CA VAL A 410 -8.02 21.72 -3.94
C VAL A 410 -9.41 21.08 -3.94
N THR A 411 -9.78 20.38 -2.88
CA THR A 411 -11.08 19.71 -2.78
C THR A 411 -12.23 20.71 -2.83
N LYS A 412 -12.13 21.82 -2.09
CA LYS A 412 -13.14 22.88 -2.12
C LYS A 412 -13.26 23.49 -3.52
N TRP A 413 -12.13 23.78 -4.17
CA TRP A 413 -12.16 24.37 -5.52
C TRP A 413 -12.91 23.47 -6.50
N TRP A 414 -12.67 22.15 -6.50
CA TRP A 414 -13.41 21.22 -7.36
C TRP A 414 -14.90 21.15 -7.04
N SER A 415 -15.25 21.10 -5.75
CA SER A 415 -16.64 21.13 -5.30
C SER A 415 -17.37 22.37 -5.83
N ASP A 416 -16.76 23.55 -5.66
CA ASP A 416 -17.34 24.83 -6.12
C ASP A 416 -17.38 24.89 -7.66
N ALA A 417 -16.32 24.45 -8.34
CA ALA A 417 -16.22 24.49 -9.79
C ALA A 417 -17.28 23.63 -10.48
N LEU A 418 -17.67 22.51 -9.86
CA LEU A 418 -18.65 21.56 -10.38
C LEU A 418 -20.07 21.76 -9.83
N GLU A 419 -20.31 22.81 -9.07
CA GLU A 419 -21.66 23.13 -8.58
C GLU A 419 -22.63 23.31 -9.77
N GLY A 420 -23.75 22.59 -9.73
CA GLY A 420 -24.79 22.64 -10.78
C GLY A 420 -24.51 21.83 -12.06
N TYR A 421 -23.33 21.23 -12.22
CA TYR A 421 -23.01 20.38 -13.36
C TYR A 421 -23.33 18.89 -13.10
N PRO A 422 -23.73 18.11 -14.10
CA PRO A 422 -24.13 16.70 -13.90
C PRO A 422 -22.95 15.76 -13.56
N CYS A 423 -21.73 16.10 -13.99
CA CYS A 423 -20.53 15.30 -13.75
C CYS A 423 -20.30 15.08 -12.24
N LYS A 424 -20.09 13.83 -11.82
CA LYS A 424 -19.86 13.47 -10.41
C LYS A 424 -18.43 13.80 -9.99
N LEU A 425 -18.27 14.32 -8.76
CA LEU A 425 -16.95 14.61 -8.20
C LEU A 425 -16.52 13.53 -7.21
N TYR A 426 -15.48 12.79 -7.55
CA TYR A 426 -14.84 11.81 -6.68
C TYR A 426 -13.47 12.33 -6.22
N ILE A 427 -13.03 12.05 -5.01
CA ILE A 427 -11.71 12.50 -4.53
C ILE A 427 -10.75 11.33 -4.44
N GLY A 428 -9.62 11.43 -5.14
CA GLY A 428 -8.53 10.47 -5.11
C GLY A 428 -7.55 10.79 -3.99
N THR A 429 -7.21 9.80 -3.18
CA THR A 429 -6.40 10.00 -1.96
C THR A 429 -5.18 9.09 -1.92
N ALA A 430 -4.06 9.59 -1.40
CA ALA A 430 -2.76 8.91 -1.46
C ALA A 430 -2.48 8.04 -0.24
N LEU A 431 -3.23 6.94 -0.07
CA LEU A 431 -2.99 5.99 1.02
C LEU A 431 -1.54 5.48 1.03
N TYR A 432 -0.93 5.35 -0.15
CA TYR A 432 0.46 4.95 -0.31
C TYR A 432 1.49 5.90 0.33
N GLN A 433 1.15 7.18 0.56
CA GLN A 433 2.06 8.16 1.18
C GLN A 433 1.93 8.21 2.70
N LEU A 434 0.95 7.53 3.29
CA LEU A 434 0.63 7.66 4.71
C LEU A 434 1.82 7.33 5.62
N ASP A 435 2.56 6.27 5.32
CA ASP A 435 3.76 5.89 6.08
C ASP A 435 4.84 7.00 6.02
N GLU A 436 5.04 7.60 4.86
CA GLU A 436 5.98 8.71 4.69
C GLU A 436 5.52 9.94 5.47
N TRP A 437 4.27 10.36 5.32
CA TRP A 437 3.70 11.50 6.04
C TRP A 437 3.77 11.31 7.56
N SER A 438 3.49 10.09 8.04
CA SER A 438 3.61 9.75 9.46
C SER A 438 5.05 9.83 9.94
N SER A 439 6.03 9.37 9.15
CA SER A 439 7.45 9.46 9.50
C SER A 439 7.96 10.90 9.60
N GLN A 440 7.33 11.81 8.85
CA GLN A 440 7.61 13.25 8.84
C GLN A 440 6.87 14.01 9.96
N GLY A 441 5.97 13.33 10.69
CA GLY A 441 5.13 13.94 11.73
C GLY A 441 3.94 14.74 11.18
N ASN A 442 3.57 14.55 9.91
CA ASN A 442 2.52 15.31 9.24
C ASN A 442 1.14 14.63 9.31
N ALA A 443 1.09 13.32 9.52
CA ALA A 443 -0.14 12.53 9.53
C ALA A 443 -0.08 11.38 10.54
N THR A 444 -1.24 10.80 10.83
CA THR A 444 -1.38 9.54 11.58
C THR A 444 -2.35 8.63 10.85
N SER A 445 -2.60 7.41 11.35
CA SER A 445 -3.66 6.54 10.82
C SER A 445 -5.06 7.18 10.78
N ASP A 446 -5.25 8.32 11.45
CA ASP A 446 -6.52 9.02 11.49
C ASP A 446 -6.74 9.95 10.28
N GLU A 447 -5.72 10.19 9.47
CA GLU A 447 -5.74 11.14 8.36
C GLU A 447 -6.93 10.93 7.42
N PHE A 448 -7.12 9.69 6.96
CA PHE A 448 -8.18 9.33 6.00
C PHE A 448 -9.58 9.46 6.60
N PHE A 449 -9.72 9.16 7.90
CA PHE A 449 -10.96 9.44 8.63
C PHE A 449 -11.30 10.93 8.60
N TYR A 450 -10.31 11.81 8.82
CA TYR A 450 -10.57 13.26 8.79
C TYR A 450 -10.77 13.81 7.38
N GLN A 451 -10.08 13.27 6.37
CA GLN A 451 -10.34 13.60 4.96
C GLN A 451 -11.78 13.24 4.57
N GLN A 452 -12.26 12.05 4.95
CA GLN A 452 -13.65 11.67 4.70
C GLN A 452 -14.65 12.56 5.43
N MET A 453 -14.37 12.89 6.70
CA MET A 453 -15.18 13.84 7.47
C MET A 453 -15.23 15.22 6.80
N TYR A 454 -14.11 15.68 6.24
CA TYR A 454 -14.05 16.94 5.51
C TYR A 454 -14.88 16.87 4.23
N ASN A 455 -14.75 15.80 3.43
CA ASN A 455 -15.45 15.63 2.16
C ASN A 455 -16.97 15.50 2.31
N GLN A 456 -17.46 15.13 3.49
CA GLN A 456 -18.89 15.00 3.79
C GLN A 456 -19.44 16.20 4.58
N ASP A 457 -18.70 17.31 4.69
CA ASP A 457 -19.28 18.55 5.19
C ASP A 457 -20.38 19.03 4.24
N LYS A 458 -21.49 19.52 4.80
CA LYS A 458 -22.68 19.94 4.04
C LYS A 458 -22.43 21.11 3.10
N GLU A 459 -21.30 21.82 3.28
CA GLU A 459 -20.86 22.90 2.40
C GLU A 459 -20.20 22.40 1.11
N PHE A 460 -19.95 21.10 0.95
CA PHE A 460 -19.29 20.52 -0.22
C PHE A 460 -20.17 19.52 -0.95
N ARG A 461 -19.87 19.38 -2.24
CA ARG A 461 -20.33 18.30 -3.08
C ARG A 461 -19.15 17.37 -3.35
N VAL A 462 -19.10 16.24 -2.66
CA VAL A 462 -18.19 15.13 -2.98
C VAL A 462 -19.00 13.84 -3.06
N ASP A 463 -19.13 13.32 -4.28
CA ASP A 463 -19.97 12.18 -4.64
C ASP A 463 -19.25 10.82 -4.44
N GLY A 464 -17.93 10.84 -4.12
CA GLY A 464 -17.13 9.62 -4.01
C GLY A 464 -15.74 9.81 -3.40
N TYR A 465 -15.16 8.71 -2.93
CA TYR A 465 -13.87 8.65 -2.27
C TYR A 465 -13.09 7.43 -2.75
N VAL A 466 -11.90 7.65 -3.31
CA VAL A 466 -11.10 6.59 -3.94
C VAL A 466 -9.68 6.60 -3.40
N MET A 467 -9.15 5.43 -3.08
CA MET A 467 -7.82 5.28 -2.49
C MET A 467 -6.81 4.77 -3.52
N PHE A 468 -5.68 5.47 -3.64
CA PHE A 468 -4.50 4.98 -4.33
C PHE A 468 -3.51 4.42 -3.29
N ARG A 469 -3.27 3.11 -3.24
CA ARG A 469 -3.74 2.02 -4.13
C ARG A 469 -4.03 0.74 -3.34
N TYR A 470 -4.45 -0.33 -4.00
CA TYR A 470 -4.82 -1.60 -3.38
C TYR A 470 -3.78 -2.11 -2.37
N ALA A 471 -2.50 -2.24 -2.74
CA ALA A 471 -1.49 -2.74 -1.82
C ALA A 471 -1.32 -1.87 -0.57
N SER A 472 -1.69 -0.59 -0.64
CA SER A 472 -1.65 0.33 0.50
C SER A 472 -2.69 -0.03 1.57
N LEU A 473 -3.79 -0.70 1.21
CA LEU A 473 -4.79 -1.23 2.16
C LEU A 473 -4.19 -2.25 3.14
N ASN A 474 -3.07 -2.87 2.77
CA ASN A 474 -2.40 -3.94 3.52
C ASN A 474 -1.11 -3.47 4.23
N THR A 475 -0.77 -2.19 4.13
CA THR A 475 0.34 -1.61 4.91
C THR A 475 -0.05 -1.45 6.38
N SER A 476 0.95 -1.36 7.28
CA SER A 476 0.68 -1.30 8.73
C SER A 476 -0.18 -0.09 9.12
N LEU A 477 0.08 1.08 8.55
CA LEU A 477 -0.74 2.27 8.80
C LEU A 477 -1.97 2.32 7.89
N GLY A 478 -1.87 1.89 6.63
CA GLY A 478 -3.00 1.92 5.71
C GLY A 478 -4.15 1.03 6.16
N SER A 479 -3.86 -0.20 6.60
CA SER A 479 -4.85 -1.11 7.18
C SER A 479 -5.57 -0.47 8.37
N LYS A 480 -4.82 0.11 9.33
CA LYS A 480 -5.41 0.82 10.49
C LYS A 480 -6.27 2.02 10.08
N ALA A 481 -5.87 2.76 9.05
CA ALA A 481 -6.61 3.92 8.59
C ALA A 481 -7.96 3.52 7.98
N VAL A 482 -7.97 2.45 7.19
CA VAL A 482 -9.17 1.91 6.54
C VAL A 482 -10.08 1.22 7.56
N ASP A 483 -9.54 0.42 8.47
CA ASP A 483 -10.33 -0.22 9.52
C ASP A 483 -11.03 0.82 10.40
N LYS A 484 -10.35 1.94 10.67
CA LYS A 484 -10.95 3.08 11.38
C LYS A 484 -12.05 3.74 10.55
N MET A 485 -11.87 3.89 9.24
CA MET A 485 -12.89 4.41 8.33
C MET A 485 -14.15 3.54 8.38
N VAL A 486 -14.02 2.23 8.17
CA VAL A 486 -15.13 1.27 8.22
C VAL A 486 -15.82 1.29 9.58
N ALA A 487 -15.05 1.27 10.68
CA ALA A 487 -15.62 1.26 12.02
C ALA A 487 -16.32 2.57 12.43
N LYS A 488 -15.99 3.72 11.82
CA LYS A 488 -16.44 5.04 12.27
C LYS A 488 -17.37 5.76 11.31
N VAL A 489 -17.11 5.67 10.01
CA VAL A 489 -17.78 6.47 8.97
C VAL A 489 -18.31 5.65 7.81
N TRP A 490 -17.90 4.41 7.55
CA TRP A 490 -18.48 3.59 6.49
C TRP A 490 -19.23 2.39 7.06
N LYS A 491 -20.24 2.67 7.89
CA LYS A 491 -20.95 1.62 8.64
C LYS A 491 -22.06 0.95 7.85
N ILE A 492 -22.62 1.68 6.89
CA ILE A 492 -23.67 1.19 5.99
C ILE A 492 -23.08 1.20 4.58
N ALA A 493 -23.32 0.13 3.81
CA ALA A 493 -22.93 0.09 2.42
C ALA A 493 -23.60 1.24 1.66
N ALA A 494 -22.81 2.00 0.89
CA ALA A 494 -23.34 3.05 0.03
C ALA A 494 -23.71 2.48 -1.33
N LEU A 495 -24.78 2.99 -1.94
CA LEU A 495 -25.08 2.76 -3.34
C LEU A 495 -24.08 3.55 -4.20
N THR A 496 -23.74 3.03 -5.38
CA THR A 496 -22.95 3.79 -6.35
C THR A 496 -23.80 4.89 -7.01
N PRO A 497 -23.19 6.01 -7.43
CA PRO A 497 -23.91 7.11 -8.07
C PRO A 497 -24.55 6.71 -9.41
N ILE A 498 -25.69 7.33 -9.72
CA ILE A 498 -26.33 7.25 -11.04
C ILE A 498 -25.94 8.46 -11.89
N TYR A 499 -25.80 8.23 -13.20
CA TYR A 499 -25.48 9.26 -14.18
C TYR A 499 -26.71 9.61 -15.03
N PRO A 500 -26.98 10.90 -15.27
CA PRO A 500 -28.18 11.33 -15.99
C PRO A 500 -28.14 11.03 -17.49
N ALA A 501 -27.00 10.58 -18.02
CA ALA A 501 -26.80 10.33 -19.43
C ALA A 501 -27.51 9.06 -19.94
N TYR A 502 -27.95 8.17 -19.04
CA TYR A 502 -28.64 6.93 -19.41
C TYR A 502 -29.67 6.50 -18.35
N THR A 503 -30.62 5.67 -18.78
CA THR A 503 -31.66 5.09 -17.92
C THR A 503 -31.12 3.84 -17.24
N TYR A 504 -31.41 3.71 -15.95
CA TYR A 504 -31.10 2.52 -15.15
C TYR A 504 -32.35 1.69 -14.94
N ASP A 505 -32.15 0.38 -14.80
CA ASP A 505 -33.24 -0.55 -14.55
C ASP A 505 -33.71 -0.44 -13.10
N SER A 506 -35.03 -0.39 -12.95
CA SER A 506 -35.71 -0.55 -11.66
C SER A 506 -35.82 -2.02 -11.33
N VAL A 507 -35.78 -2.37 -10.04
CA VAL A 507 -36.05 -3.74 -9.62
C VAL A 507 -37.56 -4.03 -9.66
N ASP A 508 -37.95 -5.18 -10.21
CA ASP A 508 -39.36 -5.56 -10.42
C ASP A 508 -39.98 -6.33 -9.24
N SER A 509 -39.18 -6.76 -8.26
CA SER A 509 -39.67 -7.50 -7.10
C SER A 509 -38.87 -7.22 -5.81
N ALA A 510 -39.48 -7.50 -4.67
CA ALA A 510 -38.83 -7.38 -3.37
C ALA A 510 -38.20 -8.72 -2.93
N ALA A 511 -37.11 -8.62 -2.19
CA ALA A 511 -36.57 -9.76 -1.45
C ALA A 511 -37.52 -10.15 -0.31
N THR A 512 -37.57 -11.44 -0.02
CA THR A 512 -38.35 -12.03 1.06
C THR A 512 -37.43 -12.67 2.09
N ILE A 513 -37.77 -12.49 3.36
CA ILE A 513 -37.03 -13.01 4.49
C ILE A 513 -37.26 -14.52 4.55
N ASN A 514 -36.16 -15.27 4.50
CA ASN A 514 -36.18 -16.72 4.65
C ASN A 514 -36.00 -17.12 6.12
N GLN A 515 -35.18 -16.36 6.86
CA GLN A 515 -34.78 -16.74 8.21
C GLN A 515 -34.34 -15.53 9.03
N LEU A 516 -34.65 -15.55 10.32
CA LEU A 516 -34.11 -14.65 11.33
C LEU A 516 -33.44 -15.46 12.43
N LYS A 517 -32.23 -15.06 12.81
CA LYS A 517 -31.52 -15.66 13.94
C LYS A 517 -31.01 -14.65 14.95
N LEU A 518 -30.94 -15.09 16.20
CA LEU A 518 -30.26 -14.39 17.30
C LEU A 518 -28.85 -14.95 17.47
N ASN A 519 -27.87 -14.08 17.29
CA ASN A 519 -26.46 -14.35 17.44
C ASN A 519 -26.06 -14.36 18.93
N SER A 520 -25.05 -15.15 19.28
CA SER A 520 -24.51 -15.25 20.65
C SER A 520 -23.98 -13.94 21.26
N ASP A 521 -23.69 -12.93 20.44
CA ASP A 521 -23.28 -11.58 20.89
C ASP A 521 -24.47 -10.62 21.11
N GLY A 522 -25.69 -11.10 20.87
CA GLY A 522 -26.93 -10.33 21.01
C GLY A 522 -27.36 -9.58 19.74
N THR A 523 -26.63 -9.71 18.64
CA THR A 523 -27.07 -9.21 17.32
C THR A 523 -28.05 -10.19 16.66
N TYR A 524 -28.68 -9.77 15.56
CA TYR A 524 -29.56 -10.60 14.76
C TYR A 524 -29.02 -10.70 13.34
N THR A 525 -29.08 -11.90 12.77
CA THR A 525 -28.85 -12.14 11.34
C THR A 525 -30.19 -12.39 10.66
N VAL A 526 -30.51 -11.59 9.65
CA VAL A 526 -31.65 -11.83 8.76
C VAL A 526 -31.13 -12.29 7.40
N SER A 527 -31.65 -13.42 6.92
CA SER A 527 -31.30 -14.01 5.62
C SER A 527 -32.50 -13.98 4.68
N PHE A 528 -32.27 -13.73 3.41
CA PHE A 528 -33.31 -13.49 2.41
C PHE A 528 -32.94 -14.04 1.04
N ASN A 529 -33.91 -14.20 0.14
CA ASN A 529 -33.62 -14.56 -1.23
C ASN A 529 -33.01 -13.37 -1.98
N LYS A 530 -32.05 -13.64 -2.87
CA LYS A 530 -31.63 -12.66 -3.86
C LYS A 530 -32.73 -12.46 -4.91
N VAL A 531 -32.72 -11.28 -5.49
CA VAL A 531 -33.60 -10.83 -6.56
C VAL A 531 -32.71 -10.37 -7.72
N ASP A 532 -33.09 -10.74 -8.94
CA ASP A 532 -32.41 -10.28 -10.15
C ASP A 532 -32.54 -8.75 -10.28
N ASP A 533 -31.55 -8.09 -10.88
CA ASP A 533 -31.50 -6.63 -11.06
C ASP A 533 -31.51 -5.80 -9.75
N ALA A 534 -31.36 -6.45 -8.60
CA ALA A 534 -31.17 -5.76 -7.33
C ALA A 534 -29.72 -5.27 -7.23
N LYS A 535 -29.55 -4.00 -6.86
CA LYS A 535 -28.26 -3.39 -6.55
C LYS A 535 -27.85 -3.59 -5.09
N ALA A 536 -28.82 -3.54 -4.18
CA ALA A 536 -28.58 -3.69 -2.75
C ALA A 536 -29.85 -4.10 -1.98
N TYR A 537 -29.64 -4.53 -0.74
CA TYR A 537 -30.69 -4.82 0.23
C TYR A 537 -30.45 -4.02 1.50
N GLY A 538 -31.49 -3.36 2.00
CA GLY A 538 -31.43 -2.56 3.22
C GLY A 538 -32.37 -3.07 4.29
N LEU A 539 -32.05 -2.73 5.54
CA LEU A 539 -32.93 -2.93 6.68
C LEU A 539 -33.33 -1.58 7.25
N LEU A 540 -34.63 -1.30 7.28
CA LEU A 540 -35.19 -0.09 7.84
C LEU A 540 -35.71 -0.35 9.25
N ALA A 541 -35.36 0.48 10.23
CA ALA A 541 -35.96 0.51 11.56
C ALA A 541 -36.85 1.74 11.68
N ASP A 542 -38.17 1.55 11.78
CA ASP A 542 -39.19 2.61 11.75
C ASP A 542 -39.02 3.60 10.57
N GLY A 543 -38.54 3.10 9.43
CA GLY A 543 -38.29 3.88 8.21
C GLY A 543 -36.87 4.42 8.04
N GLU A 544 -36.00 4.31 9.04
CA GLU A 544 -34.59 4.72 8.95
C GLU A 544 -33.68 3.54 8.59
N CYS A 545 -32.80 3.67 7.59
CA CYS A 545 -31.88 2.61 7.21
C CYS A 545 -30.83 2.37 8.30
N VAL A 546 -30.83 1.18 8.90
CA VAL A 546 -29.88 0.79 9.97
C VAL A 546 -28.79 -0.17 9.49
N ALA A 547 -29.01 -0.86 8.37
CA ALA A 547 -28.02 -1.74 7.73
C ALA A 547 -28.29 -1.82 6.23
N ARG A 548 -27.23 -2.03 5.43
CA ARG A 548 -27.32 -2.28 3.99
C ARG A 548 -26.16 -3.14 3.53
N VAL A 549 -26.45 -4.05 2.61
CA VAL A 549 -25.45 -4.86 1.89
C VAL A 549 -25.68 -4.76 0.40
N LEU A 550 -24.61 -4.88 -0.37
CA LEU A 550 -24.67 -4.94 -1.83
C LEU A 550 -25.20 -6.31 -2.29
N SER A 551 -25.65 -6.40 -3.54
CA SER A 551 -26.33 -7.56 -4.13
C SER A 551 -25.55 -8.87 -4.10
N GLY A 552 -24.23 -8.80 -3.90
CA GLY A 552 -23.38 -9.95 -3.63
C GLY A 552 -23.72 -10.72 -2.34
N ASN A 553 -24.48 -10.10 -1.43
CA ASN A 553 -24.86 -10.68 -0.14
C ASN A 553 -26.36 -11.05 -0.12
N SER A 554 -26.71 -11.98 0.77
CA SER A 554 -28.09 -12.43 1.00
C SER A 554 -28.47 -12.47 2.48
N SER A 555 -27.69 -11.77 3.31
CA SER A 555 -27.93 -11.65 4.74
C SER A 555 -27.47 -10.28 5.26
N LEU A 556 -28.05 -9.86 6.38
CA LEU A 556 -27.76 -8.60 7.09
C LEU A 556 -27.63 -8.88 8.58
N VAL A 557 -26.63 -8.29 9.22
CA VAL A 557 -26.46 -8.34 10.69
C VAL A 557 -26.87 -6.98 11.28
N PHE A 558 -27.68 -7.00 12.34
CA PHE A 558 -28.15 -5.77 13.00
C PHE A 558 -28.39 -5.95 14.50
N THR A 559 -28.41 -4.85 15.26
CA THR A 559 -28.83 -4.85 16.66
C THR A 559 -30.28 -4.39 16.76
N LYS A 560 -31.10 -5.18 17.47
CA LYS A 560 -32.50 -4.83 17.73
C LYS A 560 -32.60 -3.76 18.82
N GLU A 561 -33.39 -2.74 18.57
CA GLU A 561 -33.82 -1.73 19.52
C GLU A 561 -35.27 -2.03 19.97
N GLU A 562 -35.54 -1.82 21.25
CA GLU A 562 -36.84 -2.13 21.84
C GLU A 562 -37.94 -1.21 21.28
N GLY A 563 -39.05 -1.79 20.83
CA GLY A 563 -40.22 -1.06 20.33
C GLY A 563 -40.17 -0.62 18.86
N LYS A 564 -39.06 -0.89 18.15
CA LYS A 564 -38.94 -0.59 16.71
C LYS A 564 -39.49 -1.71 15.82
N THR A 565 -40.03 -1.34 14.67
CA THR A 565 -40.40 -2.25 13.58
C THR A 565 -39.27 -2.31 12.55
N TYR A 566 -38.99 -3.50 12.01
CA TYR A 566 -37.90 -3.72 11.06
C TYR A 566 -38.43 -4.22 9.72
N GLU A 567 -38.03 -3.58 8.62
CA GLU A 567 -38.48 -3.89 7.25
C GLU A 567 -37.26 -4.14 6.34
N LEU A 568 -37.22 -5.29 5.68
CA LEU A 568 -36.30 -5.58 4.58
C LEU A 568 -36.77 -4.88 3.30
N VAL A 569 -35.85 -4.19 2.64
CA VAL A 569 -36.11 -3.46 1.39
C VAL A 569 -35.08 -3.78 0.32
N THR A 570 -35.50 -3.69 -0.94
CA THR A 570 -34.65 -3.95 -2.12
C THR A 570 -34.47 -2.66 -2.92
N TYR A 571 -33.25 -2.38 -3.37
CA TYR A 571 -32.91 -1.23 -4.21
C TYR A 571 -32.56 -1.70 -5.63
N GLY A 572 -33.13 -1.04 -6.65
CA GLY A 572 -32.76 -1.24 -8.05
C GLY A 572 -31.48 -0.50 -8.46
N TYR A 573 -31.05 -0.68 -9.70
CA TYR A 573 -29.87 -0.01 -10.25
C TYR A 573 -30.07 1.51 -10.42
N ASP A 574 -31.33 1.95 -10.52
CA ASP A 574 -31.77 3.35 -10.47
C ASP A 574 -31.67 4.01 -9.07
N ASN A 575 -31.16 3.28 -8.07
CA ASN A 575 -31.12 3.64 -6.66
C ASN A 575 -32.51 3.85 -6.03
N VAL A 576 -33.60 3.40 -6.67
CA VAL A 576 -34.95 3.49 -6.14
C VAL A 576 -35.27 2.24 -5.32
N MET A 577 -35.84 2.46 -4.15
CA MET A 577 -36.35 1.39 -3.29
C MET A 577 -37.66 0.83 -3.87
N HIS A 578 -37.76 -0.49 -3.97
CA HIS A 578 -39.00 -1.17 -4.37
C HIS A 578 -40.15 -0.84 -3.41
N THR A 579 -41.39 -0.82 -3.92
CA THR A 579 -42.56 -0.43 -3.12
C THR A 579 -42.94 -1.46 -2.06
N ASP A 580 -42.79 -2.75 -2.39
CA ASP A 580 -43.03 -3.84 -1.45
C ASP A 580 -41.82 -4.03 -0.53
N LYS A 581 -42.10 -4.36 0.73
CA LYS A 581 -41.13 -4.60 1.79
C LYS A 581 -41.55 -5.83 2.58
N ASP A 582 -40.60 -6.51 3.19
CA ASP A 582 -40.89 -7.65 4.06
C ASP A 582 -40.59 -7.32 5.53
N VAL A 583 -41.55 -7.60 6.43
CA VAL A 583 -41.46 -7.18 7.83
C VAL A 583 -40.83 -8.30 8.65
N ILE A 584 -39.78 -7.99 9.42
CA ILE A 584 -39.16 -8.96 10.30
C ILE A 584 -40.15 -9.39 11.40
N ASN A 585 -40.40 -10.69 11.46
CA ASN A 585 -41.15 -11.32 12.55
C ASN A 585 -40.19 -11.83 13.65
N PHE A 586 -40.25 -11.20 14.83
CA PHE A 586 -39.44 -11.59 15.99
C PHE A 586 -40.08 -12.69 16.86
N ASP A 587 -41.24 -13.21 16.49
CA ASP A 587 -41.86 -14.35 17.20
C ASP A 587 -41.22 -15.70 16.78
N GLU A 588 -40.56 -15.73 15.63
CA GLU A 588 -39.91 -16.92 15.04
C GLU A 588 -38.41 -16.67 14.87
N VAL A 589 -37.66 -16.75 15.98
CA VAL A 589 -36.21 -16.51 16.01
C VAL A 589 -35.49 -17.82 16.30
N ALA A 590 -34.67 -18.28 15.36
CA ALA A 590 -33.71 -19.35 15.61
C ALA A 590 -32.48 -18.81 16.35
N VAL A 591 -31.76 -19.66 17.06
CA VAL A 591 -30.45 -19.29 17.61
C VAL A 591 -29.40 -19.52 16.53
N ASN A 592 -28.45 -18.59 16.38
CA ASN A 592 -27.23 -18.82 15.60
C ASN A 592 -26.06 -19.00 16.58
N GLU A 593 -25.59 -20.23 16.73
CA GLU A 593 -24.30 -20.50 17.34
C GLU A 593 -23.18 -20.30 16.32
N LYS A 594 -22.00 -19.91 16.78
CA LYS A 594 -20.85 -19.78 15.89
C LYS A 594 -20.42 -21.18 15.42
N PRO A 595 -20.11 -21.38 14.12
CA PRO A 595 -19.55 -22.64 13.67
C PRO A 595 -18.22 -22.92 14.40
N VAL A 596 -18.03 -24.19 14.75
CA VAL A 596 -16.81 -24.70 15.35
C VAL A 596 -15.86 -25.07 14.23
N VAL A 597 -14.80 -24.28 14.09
CA VAL A 597 -13.82 -24.41 13.01
C VAL A 597 -12.47 -24.84 13.59
N SER A 598 -11.82 -25.82 12.96
CA SER A 598 -10.48 -26.26 13.39
C SER A 598 -9.68 -26.92 12.27
N PHE A 599 -8.36 -26.73 12.31
CA PHE A 599 -7.43 -27.61 11.61
C PHE A 599 -7.27 -28.90 12.40
N LYS A 600 -7.50 -30.05 11.75
CA LYS A 600 -7.19 -31.38 12.29
C LYS A 600 -5.80 -31.85 11.90
N THR A 601 -5.21 -31.26 10.86
CA THR A 601 -3.81 -31.51 10.51
C THR A 601 -2.89 -31.06 11.64
N LYS A 602 -2.01 -31.97 12.06
CA LYS A 602 -0.85 -31.64 12.87
C LYS A 602 0.29 -31.30 11.93
N PHE A 603 0.73 -30.05 11.93
CA PHE A 603 1.75 -29.58 10.99
C PHE A 603 3.14 -29.98 11.49
N GLU A 604 3.98 -30.46 10.57
CA GLU A 604 5.40 -30.69 10.84
C GLU A 604 6.11 -29.34 10.96
N LYS A 605 7.21 -29.28 11.72
CA LYS A 605 8.02 -28.05 11.84
C LYS A 605 8.60 -27.60 10.50
N GLU A 606 8.91 -28.54 9.62
CA GLU A 606 9.53 -28.30 8.32
C GLU A 606 8.91 -29.20 7.24
N TYR A 607 8.69 -28.62 6.07
CA TYR A 607 8.27 -29.33 4.87
C TYR A 607 9.25 -29.07 3.73
N LEU A 608 9.46 -30.07 2.87
CA LEU A 608 10.23 -29.89 1.65
C LEU A 608 9.46 -29.03 0.65
N ILE A 609 10.16 -28.15 -0.05
CA ILE A 609 9.59 -27.42 -1.18
C ILE A 609 8.97 -28.39 -2.19
N SER A 610 7.78 -28.05 -2.70
CA SER A 610 6.98 -28.91 -3.61
C SER A 610 6.50 -30.23 -3.00
N SER A 611 6.69 -30.47 -1.70
CA SER A 611 6.01 -31.57 -1.01
C SER A 611 4.52 -31.26 -0.87
N LYS A 612 3.72 -32.32 -0.86
CA LYS A 612 2.29 -32.24 -0.60
C LYS A 612 2.05 -32.14 0.90
N ILE A 613 1.26 -31.14 1.30
CA ILE A 613 0.79 -30.96 2.66
C ILE A 613 -0.71 -31.23 2.64
N GLU A 614 -1.14 -32.26 3.37
CA GLU A 614 -2.57 -32.54 3.57
C GLU A 614 -3.09 -31.70 4.73
N VAL A 615 -4.03 -30.81 4.43
CA VAL A 615 -4.68 -29.90 5.36
C VAL A 615 -6.10 -30.41 5.58
N VAL A 616 -6.30 -31.13 6.67
CA VAL A 616 -7.58 -31.64 7.13
C VAL A 616 -8.25 -30.54 7.94
N ILE A 617 -9.43 -30.15 7.49
CA ILE A 617 -10.23 -29.08 8.06
C ILE A 617 -11.52 -29.70 8.56
N SER A 618 -11.95 -29.25 9.74
CA SER A 618 -13.23 -29.60 10.33
C SER A 618 -14.01 -28.32 10.60
N ILE A 619 -15.18 -28.24 9.98
CA ILE A 619 -16.16 -27.16 10.13
C ILE A 619 -17.45 -27.84 10.59
N GLU A 620 -17.82 -27.62 11.85
CA GLU A 620 -19.07 -28.12 12.39
C GLU A 620 -19.97 -26.94 12.74
N ASP A 621 -21.13 -26.91 12.11
CA ASP A 621 -22.20 -25.99 12.44
C ASP A 621 -23.38 -26.77 13.01
N LYS A 622 -23.91 -26.37 14.17
CA LYS A 622 -24.97 -27.14 14.84
C LYS A 622 -26.32 -26.93 14.18
N GLU A 623 -26.49 -25.77 13.58
CA GLU A 623 -27.66 -25.29 12.87
C GLU A 623 -27.71 -25.82 11.42
N ASN A 624 -26.57 -26.29 10.91
CA ASN A 624 -26.37 -26.85 9.59
C ASN A 624 -26.70 -25.85 8.48
N ASP A 625 -26.20 -24.63 8.65
CA ASP A 625 -26.37 -23.53 7.73
C ASP A 625 -25.49 -23.63 6.48
N PRO A 626 -25.93 -23.03 5.36
CA PRO A 626 -25.05 -22.84 4.22
C PRO A 626 -23.88 -21.93 4.62
N MET A 627 -22.67 -22.47 4.56
CA MET A 627 -21.44 -21.75 4.88
C MET A 627 -20.55 -21.61 3.65
N ILE A 628 -19.76 -20.56 3.61
CA ILE A 628 -18.62 -20.42 2.70
C ILE A 628 -17.35 -20.45 3.53
N TYR A 629 -16.35 -21.21 3.10
CA TYR A 629 -15.02 -21.15 3.68
C TYR A 629 -14.01 -20.63 2.68
N THR A 630 -13.06 -19.85 3.17
CA THR A 630 -11.85 -19.43 2.47
C THR A 630 -10.64 -20.00 3.20
N LEU A 631 -9.82 -20.78 2.51
CA LEU A 631 -8.54 -21.25 2.99
C LEU A 631 -7.44 -20.44 2.29
N ALA A 632 -6.52 -19.89 3.08
CA ALA A 632 -5.36 -19.17 2.59
C ALA A 632 -4.06 -19.72 3.20
N TYR A 633 -2.96 -19.57 2.47
CA TYR A 633 -1.60 -19.89 2.89
C TYR A 633 -0.80 -18.60 2.99
N GLN A 634 -0.20 -18.32 4.16
CA GLN A 634 0.61 -17.13 4.39
C GLN A 634 2.07 -17.49 4.64
N TYR A 635 2.99 -16.67 4.12
CA TYR A 635 4.42 -16.78 4.39
C TYR A 635 5.15 -15.44 4.56
N ASP A 636 6.14 -15.42 5.47
CA ASP A 636 7.08 -14.33 5.77
C ASP A 636 6.42 -12.93 5.87
N ASP A 637 5.27 -12.88 6.55
CA ASP A 637 4.43 -11.71 6.84
C ASP A 637 3.96 -10.89 5.63
N ARG A 638 4.17 -11.37 4.40
CA ARG A 638 4.07 -10.52 3.20
C ARG A 638 3.24 -11.06 2.05
N ASN A 639 2.81 -12.32 2.07
CA ASN A 639 1.97 -12.89 1.02
C ASN A 639 0.92 -13.83 1.63
N ARG A 640 -0.36 -13.45 1.59
CA ARG A 640 -1.51 -14.36 1.76
C ARG A 640 -1.90 -14.83 0.36
N ILE A 641 -1.82 -16.13 0.12
CA ILE A 641 -2.28 -16.78 -1.11
C ILE A 641 -3.60 -17.45 -0.78
N LEU A 642 -4.68 -17.06 -1.45
CA LEU A 642 -5.93 -17.82 -1.37
C LEU A 642 -5.70 -19.17 -2.07
N VAL A 643 -5.97 -20.26 -1.37
CA VAL A 643 -5.74 -21.61 -1.87
C VAL A 643 -7.05 -22.35 -2.14
N ASP A 644 -8.14 -21.92 -1.51
CA ASP A 644 -9.48 -22.44 -1.78
C ASP A 644 -10.58 -21.48 -1.28
N ASN A 645 -11.69 -21.36 -2.02
CA ASN A 645 -12.88 -20.62 -1.59
C ASN A 645 -14.15 -21.35 -2.07
N GLN A 646 -14.81 -22.06 -1.17
CA GLN A 646 -15.90 -22.96 -1.54
C GLN A 646 -17.05 -22.90 -0.54
N LYS A 647 -18.22 -23.35 -1.01
CA LYS A 647 -19.31 -23.72 -0.10
C LYS A 647 -18.90 -24.92 0.73
N VAL A 648 -19.19 -24.89 2.03
CA VAL A 648 -19.01 -26.05 2.91
C VAL A 648 -20.06 -27.10 2.52
N THR A 649 -19.64 -28.18 1.88
CA THR A 649 -20.51 -29.30 1.52
C THR A 649 -20.38 -30.49 2.47
N GLU A 650 -19.29 -30.54 3.23
CA GLU A 650 -18.95 -31.62 4.15
C GLU A 650 -18.32 -31.04 5.42
N ASN A 651 -18.62 -31.62 6.59
CA ASN A 651 -18.13 -31.11 7.88
C ASN A 651 -16.63 -31.35 8.10
N GLU A 652 -16.04 -32.29 7.35
CA GLU A 652 -14.61 -32.55 7.38
C GLU A 652 -14.15 -32.85 5.95
N PHE A 653 -13.09 -32.16 5.51
CA PHE A 653 -12.52 -32.36 4.18
C PHE A 653 -11.01 -32.15 4.22
N THR A 654 -10.33 -32.72 3.23
CA THR A 654 -8.87 -32.63 3.09
C THR A 654 -8.51 -31.79 1.88
N TYR A 655 -7.86 -30.67 2.12
CA TYR A 655 -7.22 -29.87 1.09
C TYR A 655 -5.77 -30.34 0.90
N THR A 656 -5.32 -30.53 -0.34
CA THR A 656 -3.93 -30.88 -0.62
C THR A 656 -3.18 -29.67 -1.15
N PHE A 657 -2.33 -29.08 -0.31
CA PHE A 657 -1.48 -27.95 -0.69
C PHE A 657 -0.12 -28.42 -1.22
N SER A 658 0.49 -27.67 -2.14
CA SER A 658 1.87 -27.86 -2.57
C SER A 658 2.55 -26.51 -2.68
N SER A 659 3.67 -26.32 -1.98
CA SER A 659 4.38 -25.04 -2.01
C SER A 659 5.24 -24.89 -3.26
N TYR A 660 5.37 -23.67 -3.77
CA TYR A 660 6.12 -23.40 -4.99
C TYR A 660 7.52 -22.83 -4.69
N ALA A 661 8.54 -23.63 -5.04
CA ALA A 661 9.94 -23.31 -5.35
C ALA A 661 10.82 -22.51 -4.36
N ARG A 662 10.32 -22.00 -3.22
CA ARG A 662 11.13 -21.17 -2.29
C ARG A 662 11.08 -21.63 -0.83
N GLU A 663 12.17 -21.31 -0.13
CA GLU A 663 12.32 -21.51 1.31
C GLU A 663 11.67 -20.34 2.04
N TYR A 664 10.97 -20.64 3.14
CA TYR A 664 10.20 -19.70 3.93
C TYR A 664 10.30 -20.08 5.40
N GLU A 665 10.47 -19.08 6.28
CA GLU A 665 10.76 -19.29 7.70
C GLU A 665 9.50 -19.29 8.57
N ASN A 666 8.45 -18.60 8.13
CA ASN A 666 7.18 -18.52 8.86
C ASN A 666 6.01 -18.76 7.92
N CYS A 667 5.53 -20.00 7.84
CA CYS A 667 4.40 -20.41 7.01
C CYS A 667 3.23 -20.88 7.87
N TYR A 668 2.00 -20.56 7.51
CA TYR A 668 0.79 -21.09 8.16
C TYR A 668 -0.41 -20.98 7.23
N PHE A 669 -1.46 -21.71 7.56
CA PHE A 669 -2.76 -21.61 6.90
C PHE A 669 -3.70 -20.74 7.74
N ILE A 670 -4.55 -19.98 7.05
CA ILE A 670 -5.65 -19.21 7.62
C ILE A 670 -6.94 -19.77 7.03
N LEU A 671 -7.86 -20.19 7.88
CA LEU A 671 -9.20 -20.64 7.50
C LEU A 671 -10.22 -19.64 8.00
N THR A 672 -10.95 -19.04 7.07
CA THR A 672 -12.06 -18.13 7.33
C THR A 672 -13.37 -18.81 6.98
N VAL A 673 -14.36 -18.83 7.86
CA VAL A 673 -15.68 -19.44 7.63
C VAL A 673 -16.78 -18.44 7.94
N ASP A 674 -17.73 -18.27 7.05
CA ASP A 674 -18.89 -17.40 7.24
C ASP A 674 -20.20 -18.17 7.00
N ASP A 675 -21.05 -18.20 8.02
CA ASP A 675 -22.40 -18.78 8.07
C ASP A 675 -23.50 -17.69 8.06
N GLY A 676 -23.12 -16.41 7.93
CA GLY A 676 -23.99 -15.25 8.10
C GLY A 676 -23.97 -14.65 9.51
N TYR A 677 -23.22 -15.22 10.46
CA TYR A 677 -22.83 -14.53 11.70
C TYR A 677 -21.75 -13.47 11.44
N GLY A 678 -21.03 -13.58 10.32
CA GLY A 678 -19.79 -12.89 10.01
C GLY A 678 -18.58 -13.83 10.10
N PRO A 679 -17.46 -13.50 9.45
CA PRO A 679 -16.36 -14.42 9.24
C PRO A 679 -15.65 -14.80 10.56
N ILE A 680 -15.45 -16.10 10.76
CA ILE A 680 -14.62 -16.68 11.82
C ILE A 680 -13.28 -17.09 11.21
N GLU A 681 -12.20 -16.51 11.75
CA GLU A 681 -10.85 -16.83 11.32
C GLU A 681 -10.14 -17.75 12.33
N VAL A 682 -9.53 -18.82 11.83
CA VAL A 682 -8.67 -19.75 12.58
C VAL A 682 -7.33 -19.87 11.86
N ILE A 683 -6.24 -19.77 12.61
CA ILE A 683 -4.87 -19.87 12.08
C ILE A 683 -4.27 -21.22 12.48
N SER A 684 -3.58 -21.89 11.55
CA SER A 684 -2.88 -23.14 11.81
C SER A 684 -1.63 -22.95 12.66
N GLU A 685 -1.04 -24.07 13.11
CA GLU A 685 0.34 -24.06 13.59
C GLU A 685 1.28 -23.59 12.47
N SER A 686 2.34 -22.87 12.84
CA SER A 686 3.35 -22.37 11.89
C SER A 686 4.41 -23.42 11.57
N PHE A 687 4.92 -23.43 10.35
CA PHE A 687 5.98 -24.32 9.87
C PHE A 687 6.94 -23.61 8.89
N LYS A 688 8.01 -24.30 8.49
CA LYS A 688 9.00 -23.83 7.51
C LYS A 688 8.90 -24.58 6.19
N MET A 689 9.19 -23.90 5.09
CA MET A 689 9.50 -24.55 3.81
C MET A 689 11.01 -24.56 3.62
N VAL A 690 11.61 -25.73 3.39
CA VAL A 690 13.06 -25.90 3.27
C VAL A 690 13.40 -26.70 2.01
N LYS A 691 14.58 -26.48 1.43
CA LYS A 691 15.07 -27.31 0.31
C LYS A 691 15.48 -28.71 0.77
N GLU A 692 15.94 -28.81 2.02
CA GLU A 692 16.38 -30.05 2.64
C GLU A 692 15.87 -30.06 4.08
N LEU A 693 15.29 -31.17 4.54
CA LEU A 693 14.81 -31.30 5.92
C LEU A 693 16.00 -31.34 6.88
N THR A 694 15.88 -30.61 7.99
CA THR A 694 16.80 -30.76 9.11
C THR A 694 16.67 -32.19 9.64
N PRO A 695 17.77 -32.97 9.75
CA PRO A 695 17.70 -34.33 10.27
C PRO A 695 17.11 -34.35 11.68
N PRO A 696 16.20 -35.30 12.00
CA PRO A 696 15.77 -35.49 13.37
C PRO A 696 17.01 -35.87 14.20
N HIS A 697 17.37 -35.02 15.16
CA HIS A 697 18.36 -35.33 16.18
C HIS A 697 17.65 -35.46 17.52
N GLU A 698 18.01 -36.49 18.30
CA GLU A 698 17.60 -36.53 19.70
C GLU A 698 18.30 -35.39 20.43
N HIS A 699 17.53 -34.53 21.07
CA HIS A 699 18.09 -33.50 21.93
C HIS A 699 18.63 -34.16 23.20
N VAL A 700 19.93 -34.40 23.23
CA VAL A 700 20.65 -34.72 24.46
C VAL A 700 21.09 -33.40 25.09
N PHE A 701 20.43 -33.02 26.17
CA PHE A 701 20.79 -31.81 26.93
C PHE A 701 21.89 -32.14 27.93
N VAL A 702 22.98 -31.35 27.90
CA VAL A 702 24.04 -31.38 28.92
C VAL A 702 24.09 -30.01 29.54
N ASP A 703 23.97 -29.94 30.87
CA ASP A 703 23.88 -28.69 31.63
C ASP A 703 22.81 -27.71 31.13
N GLY A 704 21.66 -28.26 30.69
CA GLY A 704 20.52 -27.49 30.22
C GLY A 704 20.66 -26.93 28.81
N VAL A 705 21.72 -27.26 28.06
CA VAL A 705 21.91 -26.80 26.68
C VAL A 705 22.17 -28.00 25.76
N CYS A 706 21.51 -28.03 24.60
CA CYS A 706 21.71 -29.03 23.55
C CYS A 706 22.78 -28.54 22.55
N GLU A 707 23.40 -29.47 21.81
CA GLU A 707 24.43 -29.17 20.78
C GLU A 707 23.94 -28.21 19.68
N CYS A 708 22.62 -28.14 19.44
CA CYS A 708 22.00 -27.20 18.50
C CYS A 708 21.74 -25.80 19.09
N GLY A 709 22.07 -25.58 20.37
CA GLY A 709 21.92 -24.30 21.06
C GLY A 709 20.57 -24.08 21.76
N GLU A 710 19.64 -25.03 21.70
CA GLU A 710 18.40 -24.96 22.48
C GLU A 710 18.67 -25.21 23.97
N VAL A 711 17.96 -24.46 24.84
CA VAL A 711 18.10 -24.52 26.29
C VAL A 711 16.86 -25.20 26.88
N ASP A 712 17.03 -26.19 27.77
CA ASP A 712 15.91 -26.83 28.46
C ASP A 712 15.26 -25.84 29.44
N PRO A 713 14.01 -25.41 29.20
CA PRO A 713 13.34 -24.41 30.03
C PRO A 713 13.06 -24.90 31.46
N ASN A 714 13.19 -26.20 31.73
CA ASN A 714 13.02 -26.79 33.06
C ASN A 714 14.35 -27.13 33.73
N TYR A 715 15.49 -26.85 33.10
CA TYR A 715 16.79 -27.13 33.69
C TYR A 715 17.05 -26.17 34.85
N VAL A 716 17.05 -26.73 36.07
CA VAL A 716 17.48 -26.04 37.27
C VAL A 716 18.89 -26.54 37.59
N PRO A 717 19.93 -25.69 37.50
CA PRO A 717 21.27 -26.08 37.90
C PRO A 717 21.25 -26.56 39.35
N PRO A 718 21.96 -27.64 39.72
CA PRO A 718 22.03 -28.07 41.11
C PRO A 718 22.61 -26.94 41.97
N HIS A 719 21.79 -26.38 42.85
CA HIS A 719 22.24 -25.37 43.80
C HIS A 719 23.08 -26.04 44.90
N VAL A 720 24.27 -25.50 45.14
CA VAL A 720 25.17 -25.98 46.19
C VAL A 720 24.67 -25.43 47.52
N HIS A 721 24.40 -26.29 48.49
CA HIS A 721 24.07 -25.85 49.85
C HIS A 721 25.35 -25.35 50.51
N GLU A 722 25.46 -24.04 50.74
CA GLU A 722 26.53 -23.44 51.53
C GLU A 722 26.04 -23.27 52.98
N PHE A 723 26.59 -24.05 53.91
CA PHE A 723 26.21 -24.01 55.31
C PHE A 723 27.14 -23.06 56.08
N ILE A 724 26.57 -22.09 56.81
CA ILE A 724 27.32 -21.18 57.70
C ILE A 724 26.92 -21.50 59.14
N GLU A 725 27.90 -21.81 60.00
CA GLU A 725 27.69 -22.18 61.41
C GLU A 725 26.64 -23.29 61.63
N GLY A 726 26.62 -24.29 60.74
CA GLY A 726 25.74 -25.45 60.84
C GLY A 726 24.29 -25.20 60.44
N LYS A 727 23.96 -24.04 59.83
CA LYS A 727 22.63 -23.77 59.25
C LYS A 727 22.72 -23.18 57.84
N CYS A 728 21.84 -23.62 56.94
CA CYS A 728 21.60 -22.95 55.65
C CYS A 728 20.56 -21.84 55.79
N GLU A 729 20.51 -20.92 54.83
CA GLU A 729 19.45 -19.89 54.73
C GLU A 729 18.04 -20.48 54.61
N CYS A 730 17.94 -21.73 54.13
CA CYS A 730 16.71 -22.52 54.08
C CYS A 730 16.24 -23.10 55.43
N GLY A 731 17.01 -22.93 56.51
CA GLY A 731 16.64 -23.38 57.86
C GLY A 731 16.96 -24.83 58.19
N GLU A 732 17.55 -25.61 57.26
CA GLU A 732 18.10 -26.93 57.56
C GLU A 732 19.38 -26.83 58.38
N VAL A 733 19.55 -27.76 59.33
CA VAL A 733 20.69 -27.84 60.24
C VAL A 733 21.52 -29.06 59.87
N ASP A 734 22.82 -28.89 59.66
CA ASP A 734 23.70 -30.02 59.31
C ASP A 734 23.83 -30.96 60.53
N PRO A 735 23.32 -32.21 60.46
CA PRO A 735 23.33 -33.15 61.58
C PRO A 735 24.73 -33.60 62.00
N ASN A 736 25.78 -33.28 61.21
CA ASN A 736 27.17 -33.58 61.52
C ASN A 736 27.99 -32.34 61.90
N TYR A 737 27.34 -31.17 62.09
CA TYR A 737 28.04 -29.95 62.46
C TYR A 737 28.62 -30.03 63.87
N VAL A 738 29.94 -30.20 63.93
CA VAL A 738 30.74 -30.05 65.15
C VAL A 738 31.41 -28.67 65.07
N PRO A 739 31.18 -27.74 66.02
CA PRO A 739 31.82 -26.44 66.00
C PRO A 739 33.34 -26.61 65.96
N PRO A 740 34.04 -26.03 64.97
CA PRO A 740 35.49 -26.14 64.93
C PRO A 740 36.10 -25.42 66.13
N HIS A 741 36.81 -26.17 66.97
CA HIS A 741 37.86 -25.63 67.82
C HIS A 741 39.09 -25.44 66.92
N VAL A 742 39.63 -24.23 66.90
CA VAL A 742 40.74 -23.88 66.01
C VAL A 742 42.02 -24.52 66.54
N HIS A 743 42.68 -25.32 65.71
CA HIS A 743 44.10 -25.63 65.89
C HIS A 743 44.88 -24.51 65.20
N GLU A 744 45.44 -23.59 65.98
CA GLU A 744 46.34 -22.57 65.45
C GLU A 744 47.74 -23.18 65.40
N PHE A 745 48.22 -23.50 64.21
CA PHE A 745 49.58 -23.99 63.99
C PHE A 745 50.51 -22.81 63.70
N ILE A 746 51.49 -22.59 64.56
CA ILE A 746 52.58 -21.62 64.32
C ILE A 746 53.84 -22.45 64.02
N GLU A 747 54.44 -22.23 62.85
CA GLU A 747 55.61 -22.98 62.35
C GLU A 747 55.43 -24.52 62.37
N GLY A 748 54.23 -25.00 62.04
CA GLY A 748 53.95 -26.44 61.89
C GLY A 748 53.69 -27.20 63.20
N LYS A 749 53.40 -26.53 64.33
CA LYS A 749 52.95 -27.18 65.58
C LYS A 749 51.75 -26.46 66.24
N CYS A 750 50.79 -27.24 66.76
CA CYS A 750 49.71 -26.75 67.63
C CYS A 750 50.07 -26.88 69.12
N GLU A 751 49.39 -26.12 69.98
CA GLU A 751 49.51 -26.20 71.46
C GLU A 751 49.11 -27.58 72.04
N CYS A 752 48.38 -28.39 71.27
CA CYS A 752 48.00 -29.77 71.59
C CYS A 752 49.11 -30.81 71.32
N GLY A 753 50.25 -30.42 70.75
CA GLY A 753 51.37 -31.32 70.48
C GLY A 753 51.29 -32.10 69.16
N GLU A 754 50.23 -31.90 68.37
CA GLU A 754 50.16 -32.40 66.99
C GLU A 754 51.02 -31.55 66.05
N VAL A 755 51.62 -32.22 65.07
CA VAL A 755 52.50 -31.63 64.04
C VAL A 755 51.78 -31.79 62.71
N ASP A 756 51.71 -30.73 61.90
CA ASP A 756 51.12 -30.81 60.56
C ASP A 756 52.07 -31.59 59.63
N PRO A 757 51.70 -32.82 59.17
CA PRO A 757 52.54 -33.63 58.31
C PRO A 757 52.73 -33.05 56.89
N ASN A 758 51.99 -31.98 56.54
CA ASN A 758 52.03 -31.32 55.23
C ASN A 758 52.64 -29.91 55.27
N TYR A 759 53.20 -29.46 56.40
CA TYR A 759 53.82 -28.15 56.50
C TYR A 759 55.09 -28.04 55.63
N VAL A 760 54.99 -27.28 54.54
CA VAL A 760 56.10 -26.91 53.66
C VAL A 760 56.25 -25.38 53.70
N PRO A 761 57.40 -24.83 54.13
CA PRO A 761 57.63 -23.39 54.09
C PRO A 761 57.53 -22.84 52.66
N PRO A 762 56.94 -21.65 52.44
CA PRO A 762 56.74 -21.11 51.09
C PRO A 762 58.09 -20.87 50.38
N HIS A 763 58.20 -21.37 49.14
CA HIS A 763 59.22 -20.93 48.18
C HIS A 763 58.51 -20.21 47.04
N VAL A 764 58.99 -19.02 46.69
CA VAL A 764 58.43 -18.14 45.65
C VAL A 764 59.06 -18.52 44.30
N HIS A 765 58.25 -18.58 43.24
CA HIS A 765 58.73 -18.76 41.86
C HIS A 765 58.89 -17.38 41.24
N GLU A 766 60.11 -17.01 40.84
CA GLU A 766 60.40 -15.78 40.10
C GLU A 766 60.54 -16.13 38.61
N PHE A 767 59.74 -15.47 37.76
CA PHE A 767 59.71 -15.74 36.31
C PHE A 767 60.45 -14.62 35.57
N ILE A 768 61.38 -14.98 34.69
CA ILE A 768 62.08 -14.04 33.80
C ILE A 768 61.80 -14.47 32.35
N GLU A 769 61.31 -13.55 31.53
CA GLU A 769 60.95 -13.78 30.11
C GLU A 769 60.04 -15.00 29.88
N GLY A 770 59.06 -15.18 30.79
CA GLY A 770 58.00 -16.18 30.65
C GLY A 770 58.38 -17.62 31.03
N LYS A 771 59.55 -17.90 31.62
CA LYS A 771 59.90 -19.24 32.15
C LYS A 771 60.56 -19.21 33.53
N CYS A 772 60.20 -20.15 34.42
CA CYS A 772 60.94 -20.42 35.66
C CYS A 772 62.08 -21.42 35.42
N GLU A 773 63.06 -21.43 36.33
CA GLU A 773 64.16 -22.42 36.37
C GLU A 773 63.66 -23.88 36.50
N CYS A 774 62.44 -24.04 37.02
CA CYS A 774 61.74 -25.31 37.13
C CYS A 774 61.07 -25.81 35.83
N GLY A 775 61.24 -25.08 34.72
CA GLY A 775 60.74 -25.47 33.39
C GLY A 775 59.27 -25.18 33.12
N LYS A 776 58.53 -24.59 34.07
CA LYS A 776 57.16 -24.09 33.83
C LYS A 776 57.21 -22.74 33.09
N VAL A 777 56.32 -22.61 32.10
CA VAL A 777 56.17 -21.42 31.26
C VAL A 777 54.92 -20.67 31.72
N ASP A 778 54.98 -19.35 31.82
CA ASP A 778 53.79 -18.51 32.07
C ASP A 778 52.94 -18.45 30.80
N PRO A 779 51.72 -19.03 30.78
CA PRO A 779 50.88 -19.07 29.58
C PRO A 779 50.39 -17.69 29.13
N ASN A 780 50.54 -16.65 29.96
CA ASN A 780 50.12 -15.30 29.64
C ASN A 780 51.28 -14.39 29.18
N TYR A 781 52.48 -14.93 29.00
CA TYR A 781 53.63 -14.14 28.54
C TYR A 781 53.57 -13.86 27.04
N VAL A 782 53.46 -12.59 26.66
CA VAL A 782 53.50 -12.11 25.27
C VAL A 782 54.77 -11.27 25.06
N PRO A 783 55.69 -11.66 24.16
CA PRO A 783 56.86 -10.84 23.83
C PRO A 783 56.47 -9.56 23.09
N PRO A 784 57.22 -8.45 23.22
CA PRO A 784 56.91 -7.20 22.53
C PRO A 784 57.03 -7.34 21.01
N HIS A 785 56.07 -6.75 20.28
CA HIS A 785 56.10 -6.59 18.81
C HIS A 785 56.24 -5.10 18.45
N VAL A 786 56.79 -4.82 17.27
CA VAL A 786 57.10 -3.45 16.80
C VAL A 786 55.98 -2.94 15.90
N HIS A 787 55.54 -1.69 16.08
CA HIS A 787 54.53 -1.03 15.24
C HIS A 787 55.20 -0.29 14.06
N GLU A 788 54.65 -0.42 12.84
CA GLU A 788 55.03 0.36 11.65
C GLU A 788 53.90 1.34 11.29
N PHE A 789 54.20 2.62 11.08
CA PHE A 789 53.21 3.70 10.92
C PHE A 789 53.27 4.30 9.50
N ILE A 790 52.11 4.51 8.86
CA ILE A 790 51.96 5.22 7.58
C ILE A 790 51.04 6.43 7.81
N GLU A 791 51.49 7.64 7.42
CA GLU A 791 50.76 8.90 7.62
C GLU A 791 50.22 9.11 9.05
N GLY A 792 51.01 8.68 10.04
CA GLY A 792 50.69 8.87 11.45
C GLY A 792 49.71 7.84 12.04
N LYS A 793 49.36 6.74 11.35
CA LYS A 793 48.57 5.62 11.92
C LYS A 793 49.14 4.23 11.61
N CYS A 794 49.01 3.30 12.56
CA CYS A 794 49.22 1.86 12.33
C CYS A 794 47.90 1.15 11.95
N GLU A 795 47.97 -0.06 11.40
CA GLU A 795 46.80 -0.92 11.09
C GLU A 795 45.96 -1.25 12.34
N CYS A 796 46.58 -1.24 13.51
CA CYS A 796 45.94 -1.39 14.81
C CYS A 796 45.13 -0.15 15.28
N GLY A 797 45.20 0.97 14.56
CA GLY A 797 44.45 2.18 14.86
C GLY A 797 45.11 3.15 15.85
N GLU A 798 46.30 2.84 16.38
CA GLU A 798 47.09 3.80 17.15
C GLU A 798 47.66 4.90 16.24
N ILE A 799 47.70 6.12 16.77
CA ILE A 799 48.20 7.32 16.09
C ILE A 799 49.58 7.62 16.63
N ASP A 800 50.56 7.91 15.76
CA ASP A 800 51.86 8.41 16.20
C ASP A 800 51.68 9.80 16.83
N PRO A 801 51.91 9.98 18.14
CA PRO A 801 51.70 11.24 18.83
C PRO A 801 52.66 12.36 18.37
N ASN A 802 53.67 12.07 17.53
CA ASN A 802 54.64 13.03 17.03
C ASN A 802 54.45 13.42 15.55
N TYR A 803 53.39 12.94 14.88
CA TYR A 803 53.13 13.28 13.49
C TYR A 803 52.61 14.73 13.35
N VAL A 804 53.28 15.55 12.53
CA VAL A 804 52.89 16.94 12.23
C VAL A 804 52.73 17.11 10.72
N ALA A 805 51.51 17.43 10.27
CA ALA A 805 51.24 17.74 8.87
C ALA A 805 51.71 19.19 8.53
N PRO A 806 52.30 19.44 7.35
CA PRO A 806 52.74 20.78 6.97
C PRO A 806 51.59 21.69 6.52
N GLY A 807 51.37 22.81 7.23
CA GLY A 807 50.65 24.03 6.78
C GLY A 807 51.64 25.09 6.24
N ASP A 808 51.29 26.15 5.51
CA ASP A 808 50.04 26.88 5.34
C ASP A 808 49.99 27.61 3.97
N SER A 809 48.81 27.82 3.40
CA SER A 809 48.33 29.15 3.00
C SER A 809 46.84 29.15 2.61
N GLU A 810 46.08 29.99 3.33
CA GLU A 810 44.70 30.47 3.10
C GLU A 810 44.51 31.23 1.75
N PRO A 811 43.28 31.64 1.31
CA PRO A 811 41.99 31.74 2.05
C PRO A 811 40.69 31.23 1.36
N GLU A 812 39.70 30.93 2.20
CA GLU A 812 38.21 31.14 2.15
C GLU A 812 37.40 31.25 0.83
N PRO A 813 36.04 31.11 0.86
CA PRO A 813 35.20 30.07 1.48
C PRO A 813 34.01 29.66 0.55
N ALA A 814 33.33 28.53 0.81
CA ALA A 814 31.85 28.39 0.81
C ALA A 814 31.29 26.99 0.44
N LYS A 815 30.52 26.48 1.40
CA LYS A 815 29.16 25.88 1.29
C LYS A 815 28.94 24.45 0.74
N LYS A 816 28.42 23.63 1.69
CA LYS A 816 27.32 22.65 1.61
C LYS A 816 27.60 21.38 0.76
N LYS A 817 27.16 20.16 1.10
CA LYS A 817 26.07 19.64 1.95
C LYS A 817 26.20 18.09 2.06
N CYS A 818 25.46 17.51 3.01
CA CYS A 818 25.09 16.07 3.19
C CYS A 818 26.22 15.10 3.63
N GLY A 819 26.01 14.15 4.54
CA GLY A 819 24.82 13.69 5.25
C GLY A 819 25.18 12.48 6.15
N LYS A 820 24.17 11.94 6.83
CA LYS A 820 24.12 10.72 7.66
C LYS A 820 24.68 10.82 9.09
N LYS A 821 23.75 10.97 10.05
CA LYS A 821 23.86 10.36 11.37
C LYS A 821 22.66 9.43 11.58
N SER A 822 22.97 8.15 11.64
CA SER A 822 22.18 7.08 12.23
C SER A 822 23.05 6.44 13.30
N ALA A 823 22.42 5.99 14.39
CA ALA A 823 22.98 5.41 15.62
C ALA A 823 23.29 6.40 16.75
N GLU A 824 22.27 6.70 17.56
CA GLU A 824 22.37 6.94 19.01
C GLU A 824 20.94 6.96 19.61
N ILE A 825 20.28 5.79 19.68
CA ILE A 825 18.95 5.61 20.31
C ILE A 825 18.96 4.60 21.49
N VAL A 826 20.12 4.08 21.92
CA VAL A 826 20.12 2.98 22.91
C VAL A 826 20.45 3.39 24.36
N VAL A 827 20.77 4.65 24.67
CA VAL A 827 21.20 5.02 26.04
C VAL A 827 20.16 5.84 26.84
N ALA A 828 19.04 6.26 26.24
CA ALA A 828 18.04 7.10 26.92
C ALA A 828 16.88 6.32 27.60
N CYS A 829 16.68 5.04 27.32
CA CYS A 829 15.57 4.26 27.91
C CYS A 829 15.86 3.66 29.30
N LEU A 830 17.12 3.70 29.78
CA LEU A 830 17.51 3.09 31.07
C LEU A 830 17.53 4.06 32.26
N THR A 831 17.19 5.34 32.08
CA THR A 831 17.11 6.32 33.18
C THR A 831 15.68 6.70 33.59
N PHE A 832 14.65 6.26 32.85
CA PHE A 832 13.25 6.52 33.18
C PHE A 832 12.60 5.42 34.06
N ALA A 833 13.10 4.18 34.01
CA ALA A 833 12.61 3.08 34.86
C ALA A 833 13.06 3.19 36.33
N THR A 834 14.16 3.89 36.61
CA THR A 834 14.72 4.00 37.98
C THR A 834 14.12 5.17 38.77
N LEU A 835 13.44 6.13 38.13
CA LEU A 835 12.80 7.26 38.81
C LEU A 835 11.37 6.98 39.29
N ILE A 836 10.66 6.01 38.69
CA ILE A 836 9.29 5.64 39.08
C ILE A 836 9.28 4.70 40.31
N SER A 837 10.33 3.90 40.51
CA SER A 837 10.44 2.98 41.67
C SER A 837 10.79 3.67 42.99
N VAL A 838 11.23 4.93 42.98
CA VAL A 838 11.59 5.70 44.19
C VAL A 838 10.45 6.59 44.71
N VAL A 839 9.39 6.82 43.92
CA VAL A 839 8.25 7.68 44.31
C VAL A 839 7.06 6.88 44.89
N LEU A 840 7.03 5.54 44.78
CA LEU A 840 5.94 4.70 45.31
C LEU A 840 6.24 3.97 46.64
N ARG A 841 7.31 4.31 47.36
CA ARG A 841 7.51 3.87 48.76
C ARG A 841 7.81 5.06 49.68
N LYS A 842 6.79 5.87 49.96
CA LYS A 842 6.62 6.65 51.22
C LYS A 842 5.27 7.40 51.23
N LYS A 843 4.22 6.66 51.60
CA LYS A 843 2.96 7.07 52.24
C LYS A 843 2.50 5.80 52.97
N ASP A 844 2.60 5.69 54.29
CA ASP A 844 1.65 6.24 55.27
C ASP A 844 0.62 7.23 54.73
#